data_AF-A0AAN8K168-F1
#
_entry.id   AF-A0AAN8K168-F1
#
_cell.length_a   1.000
_cell.length_b   1.000
_cell.length_c   1.000
_cell.angle_alpha   90.00
_cell.angle_beta   90.00
_cell.angle_gamma   90.00
#
_symmetry.space_group_name_H-M   'P 1'
#
loop_
_entity.id
_entity.type
_entity.pdbx_description
1 polymer ?
#
loop_
_entity_poly.entity_id
_entity_poly.type
_entity_poly.pdbx_seq_one_letter_code
_entity_poly.pdbx_strand_id
1 'polypeptide(L)'
;MDDEDHFLESTAGENTSNVLRCARSGGDANGFLHRSDHIATRASNLSYLEQDVFLDIVYDTDGIVLELNSLRAVKFQTSHIYCLPHGIVSLKYIYSVLKKHLCLADYNRGETLDILRKCRGVQLFYESTWECYVALIPVKNRSLRAMDEKEIIAVTIEFMKRIFEAFKQKLYLACQGGKIANTLKKNSLATMTKLHIAPDDQNEVFDILDDALRCVRPPNGFELYLYVFKFGERKSGTYDLGRIFDMSLIRSQTLHVAATFALCYDLGMLWSRDGIQRLVGSRGCLLSVLSFKEAGNFQTNLDGRSLDVSPVARNLVCLPDEIRFVQFYGDVAHNYPSTVMHPVSGSIVTAGMLHLTSRKNLERDAMKYIAVCKDNILLQGPDLKSRLEFVVAPENILEVIEPSELFDRQNISDLLAREAMFIPFNMEGGELMKVIQRVGLYLVSTLTECFNDFKRTGHFLATWTAFQCECAIEKFLWGRGFCSRSELHAVNLGPGSGTLSRSLTDYLGFLALEEPTSSSFEESPPPLTIWCKTNQTFHAVDAVFGLADQLQSSYPVLGRKLILILLKELHIRKNNILNFAEFLSTLKASESTSRPNVREKVSVGYLSFNLSKCKGLRSAFGRALDIVYEKEEGIDLAEILSCGISEMDLKIFPKFKKYDSSRNQSITWNGVDVWQVHVSRETAAADETSARTITCDVVNELERRGLVHASKFRTFEILEFPWIKPMLRKLKGCKLTHEQIQTIALFISSIALLQQGWYVDFKALVDLEGRLPLGQHKLRALEIQSKYLLGPLRKPRLWKIHQTISIKLTIKENREETTVTQNKPRQKEEEERDELFLANTEKCVERDEAPGVVISPTRHIPGGSKMRWSPDELEIMYDVKRNSDMKSLKYQYKLYQKLCQERRVPDRPLLPFKKKLSRM
;
A
#
# COMPACT_ATOMS: atom_id res chain seq x y z
N MET A 1 10.88 -2.79 45.64
CA MET A 1 11.85 -3.90 45.55
C MET A 1 10.96 -5.09 45.49
N ASP A 2 10.59 -5.45 44.27
CA ASP A 2 9.51 -6.39 43.95
C ASP A 2 9.97 -7.13 42.69
N ASP A 3 11.17 -7.71 42.81
CA ASP A 3 11.84 -8.46 41.76
C ASP A 3 11.30 -9.90 41.82
N GLU A 4 10.13 -10.13 41.21
CA GLU A 4 9.64 -11.48 40.95
C GLU A 4 10.41 -12.09 39.78
N ASP A 5 11.24 -13.10 40.05
CA ASP A 5 11.89 -13.92 39.01
C ASP A 5 10.83 -14.65 38.16
N HIS A 6 10.45 -14.05 37.04
CA HIS A 6 9.45 -14.57 36.11
C HIS A 6 9.99 -15.73 35.26
N PHE A 7 10.02 -16.94 35.84
CA PHE A 7 10.36 -18.20 35.17
C PHE A 7 9.83 -18.31 33.73
N LEU A 8 10.66 -18.86 32.83
CA LEU A 8 10.38 -19.02 31.40
C LEU A 8 8.99 -19.60 31.10
N GLU A 9 8.64 -20.71 31.75
CA GLU A 9 7.37 -21.43 31.56
C GLU A 9 6.14 -20.60 31.96
N SER A 10 6.25 -19.81 33.04
CA SER A 10 5.17 -18.93 33.50
C SER A 10 4.91 -17.81 32.49
N THR A 11 5.99 -17.19 31.99
CA THR A 11 5.90 -16.17 30.95
C THR A 11 5.33 -16.75 29.64
N ALA A 12 5.74 -17.96 29.27
CA ALA A 12 5.23 -18.69 28.12
C ALA A 12 3.73 -19.00 28.24
N GLY A 13 3.29 -19.40 29.44
CA GLY A 13 1.90 -19.65 29.79
C GLY A 13 1.03 -18.39 29.74
N GLU A 14 1.50 -17.26 30.28
CA GLU A 14 0.75 -15.99 30.22
C GLU A 14 0.63 -15.48 28.77
N ASN A 15 1.72 -15.51 28.01
CA ASN A 15 1.76 -15.07 26.61
C ASN A 15 0.76 -15.86 25.75
N THR A 16 0.77 -17.19 25.83
CA THR A 16 -0.21 -18.03 25.12
C THR A 16 -1.63 -17.79 25.64
N SER A 17 -1.83 -17.71 26.96
CA SER A 17 -3.16 -17.50 27.56
C SER A 17 -3.79 -16.17 27.14
N ASN A 18 -3.01 -15.09 27.01
CA ASN A 18 -3.48 -13.79 26.53
C ASN A 18 -4.01 -13.87 25.09
N VAL A 19 -3.35 -14.62 24.19
CA VAL A 19 -3.84 -14.86 22.82
C VAL A 19 -5.10 -15.73 22.83
N LEU A 20 -5.07 -16.87 23.53
CA LEU A 20 -6.17 -17.83 23.56
C LEU A 20 -7.45 -17.26 24.20
N ARG A 21 -7.32 -16.44 25.26
CA ARG A 21 -8.46 -15.72 25.87
C ARG A 21 -9.18 -14.85 24.85
N CYS A 22 -8.44 -14.05 24.09
CA CYS A 22 -8.99 -13.17 23.05
C CYS A 22 -9.56 -13.96 21.86
N ALA A 23 -8.95 -15.09 21.49
CA ALA A 23 -9.47 -15.97 20.43
C ALA A 23 -10.80 -16.64 20.85
N ARG A 24 -10.93 -17.00 22.13
CA ARG A 24 -12.16 -17.57 22.71
C ARG A 24 -13.25 -16.51 22.89
N SER A 25 -12.93 -15.26 23.25
CA SER A 25 -13.92 -14.17 23.34
C SER A 25 -14.42 -13.69 21.97
N GLY A 26 -13.55 -13.68 20.94
CA GLY A 26 -13.93 -13.32 19.57
C GLY A 26 -14.76 -14.39 18.83
N GLY A 27 -14.72 -15.66 19.27
CA GLY A 27 -15.46 -16.80 18.70
C GLY A 27 -14.95 -17.28 17.33
N ASP A 28 -14.79 -16.36 16.38
CA ASP A 28 -14.19 -16.62 15.07
C ASP A 28 -13.03 -15.66 14.73
N ALA A 29 -12.39 -15.90 13.58
CA ALA A 29 -11.27 -15.10 13.11
C ALA A 29 -11.67 -13.65 12.78
N ASN A 30 -12.92 -13.41 12.36
CA ASN A 30 -13.42 -12.08 12.06
C ASN A 30 -13.64 -11.28 13.35
N GLY A 31 -14.27 -11.88 14.36
CA GLY A 31 -14.43 -11.31 15.69
C GLY A 31 -13.09 -11.06 16.39
N PHE A 32 -12.13 -11.98 16.26
CA PHE A 32 -10.77 -11.82 16.79
C PHE A 32 -9.98 -10.68 16.12
N LEU A 33 -10.14 -10.48 14.81
CA LEU A 33 -9.50 -9.38 14.08
C LEU A 33 -10.11 -8.01 14.39
N HIS A 34 -11.40 -7.95 14.77
CA HIS A 34 -12.11 -6.72 15.13
C HIS A 34 -12.32 -6.56 16.65
N ARG A 35 -11.51 -7.25 17.48
CA ARG A 35 -11.58 -7.20 18.94
C ARG A 35 -11.24 -5.80 19.50
N SER A 36 -11.75 -5.49 20.69
CA SER A 36 -11.31 -4.36 21.51
C SER A 36 -10.03 -4.63 22.31
N ASP A 37 -9.68 -5.90 22.47
CA ASP A 37 -8.84 -6.35 23.57
C ASP A 37 -7.35 -6.38 23.20
N HIS A 38 -6.52 -5.77 24.04
CA HIS A 38 -5.08 -5.76 23.87
C HIS A 38 -4.47 -7.12 24.23
N ILE A 39 -3.65 -7.66 23.33
CA ILE A 39 -2.89 -8.90 23.54
C ILE A 39 -1.48 -8.49 23.99
N ALA A 40 -1.24 -8.52 25.30
CA ALA A 40 0.08 -8.32 25.86
C ALA A 40 0.92 -9.60 25.72
N THR A 41 2.16 -9.44 25.25
CA THR A 41 3.20 -10.48 25.21
C THR A 41 4.46 -9.93 25.87
N ARG A 42 5.01 -10.61 26.88
CA ARG A 42 6.25 -10.21 27.55
C ARG A 42 7.44 -10.96 26.98
N ALA A 43 8.58 -10.29 26.94
CA ALA A 43 9.87 -10.94 26.75
C ALA A 43 10.42 -11.44 28.09
N SER A 44 11.28 -12.46 28.03
CA SER A 44 11.94 -13.11 29.16
C SER A 44 13.43 -13.21 28.89
N ASN A 45 14.25 -13.10 29.93
CA ASN A 45 15.64 -13.55 29.95
C ASN A 45 15.69 -15.05 30.28
N LEU A 46 16.84 -15.69 30.06
CA LEU A 46 17.06 -17.10 30.38
C LEU A 46 18.23 -17.19 31.37
N SER A 47 17.96 -17.59 32.62
CA SER A 47 19.04 -17.90 33.56
C SER A 47 19.93 -19.03 33.00
N TYR A 48 21.20 -19.12 33.41
CA TYR A 48 22.09 -20.18 32.92
C TYR A 48 21.51 -21.60 33.12
N LEU A 49 20.78 -21.83 34.23
CA LEU A 49 20.08 -23.09 34.48
C LEU A 49 18.93 -23.33 33.48
N GLU A 50 18.15 -22.29 33.13
CA GLU A 50 17.11 -22.41 32.10
C GLU A 50 17.72 -22.61 30.70
N GLN A 51 18.91 -22.07 30.43
CA GLN A 51 19.64 -22.35 29.19
C GLN A 51 20.06 -23.83 29.13
N ASP A 52 20.71 -24.34 30.19
CA ASP A 52 21.17 -25.74 30.28
C ASP A 52 20.00 -26.77 30.22
N VAL A 53 18.79 -26.39 30.63
CA VAL A 53 17.62 -27.29 30.71
C VAL A 53 16.67 -27.16 29.52
N PHE A 54 16.42 -25.95 29.00
CA PHE A 54 15.38 -25.70 28.00
C PHE A 54 15.90 -25.31 26.61
N LEU A 55 17.14 -24.84 26.46
CA LEU A 55 17.62 -24.21 25.23
C LEU A 55 18.47 -25.15 24.36
N ASP A 56 17.99 -25.49 23.17
CA ASP A 56 18.78 -26.11 22.11
C ASP A 56 19.29 -25.04 21.13
N ILE A 57 20.54 -25.17 20.68
CA ILE A 57 21.19 -24.27 19.73
C ILE A 57 21.88 -25.07 18.63
N VAL A 58 21.22 -25.15 17.47
CA VAL A 58 21.78 -25.80 16.27
C VAL A 58 22.52 -24.76 15.43
N TYR A 59 23.82 -24.97 15.25
CA TYR A 59 24.67 -24.14 14.39
C TYR A 59 24.76 -24.72 12.98
N ASP A 60 24.76 -23.87 11.95
CA ASP A 60 24.94 -24.29 10.56
C ASP A 60 25.62 -23.23 9.67
N THR A 61 26.18 -23.69 8.55
CA THR A 61 26.60 -22.82 7.44
C THR A 61 25.51 -22.80 6.36
N ASP A 62 24.93 -21.62 6.14
CA ASP A 62 23.95 -21.38 5.06
C ASP A 62 24.64 -21.00 3.74
N GLY A 63 25.88 -20.50 3.79
CA GLY A 63 26.67 -20.29 2.57
C GLY A 63 28.16 -20.01 2.76
N ILE A 64 28.93 -20.32 1.73
CA ILE A 64 30.37 -20.03 1.62
C ILE A 64 30.61 -19.32 0.29
N VAL A 65 31.34 -18.20 0.32
CA VAL A 65 31.85 -17.53 -0.89
C VAL A 65 33.37 -17.44 -0.81
N LEU A 66 34.03 -17.95 -1.84
CA LEU A 66 35.45 -17.85 -2.07
C LEU A 66 35.71 -16.94 -3.28
N GLU A 67 36.66 -16.03 -3.14
CA GLU A 67 37.27 -15.32 -4.26
C GLU A 67 38.57 -16.02 -4.63
N LEU A 68 38.83 -16.26 -5.92
CA LEU A 68 39.99 -17.04 -6.37
C LEU A 68 41.02 -16.20 -7.14
N ASN A 69 42.30 -16.47 -6.89
CA ASN A 69 43.42 -15.98 -7.72
C ASN A 69 43.58 -16.80 -9.02
N SER A 70 43.02 -18.01 -9.06
CA SER A 70 43.19 -18.99 -10.13
C SER A 70 42.10 -20.06 -10.09
N LEU A 71 41.62 -20.49 -11.26
CA LEU A 71 40.73 -21.66 -11.39
C LEU A 71 41.36 -22.96 -10.91
N ARG A 72 42.71 -23.07 -10.92
CA ARG A 72 43.44 -24.20 -10.33
C ARG A 72 43.16 -24.41 -8.84
N ALA A 73 42.59 -23.41 -8.16
CA ALA A 73 42.11 -23.59 -6.79
C ALA A 73 41.06 -24.71 -6.69
N VAL A 74 40.36 -25.07 -7.76
CA VAL A 74 39.29 -26.09 -7.77
C VAL A 74 39.88 -27.50 -7.92
N LYS A 75 39.85 -28.31 -6.86
CA LYS A 75 40.39 -29.69 -6.85
C LYS A 75 39.38 -30.74 -7.32
N PHE A 76 38.08 -30.48 -7.22
CA PHE A 76 37.04 -31.43 -7.66
C PHE A 76 36.90 -31.49 -9.18
N GLN A 77 36.35 -32.59 -9.69
CA GLN A 77 36.13 -32.76 -11.13
C GLN A 77 35.04 -31.81 -11.63
N THR A 78 35.41 -30.90 -12.53
CA THR A 78 34.49 -30.12 -13.34
C THR A 78 34.29 -30.83 -14.67
N SER A 79 33.06 -31.27 -14.97
CA SER A 79 32.79 -31.98 -16.23
C SER A 79 32.61 -31.03 -17.42
N HIS A 80 32.25 -29.77 -17.17
CA HIS A 80 32.06 -28.76 -18.21
C HIS A 80 32.37 -27.32 -17.79
N ILE A 81 32.82 -26.49 -18.75
CA ILE A 81 32.76 -25.02 -18.66
C ILE A 81 31.75 -24.47 -19.68
N TYR A 82 31.03 -23.40 -19.29
CA TYR A 82 30.21 -22.59 -20.19
C TYR A 82 31.03 -21.42 -20.76
N CYS A 83 31.13 -21.34 -22.07
CA CYS A 83 32.14 -20.55 -22.78
C CYS A 83 31.57 -19.38 -23.60
N LEU A 84 30.24 -19.21 -23.72
CA LEU A 84 29.66 -18.04 -24.39
C LEU A 84 28.34 -17.60 -23.74
N PRO A 85 28.16 -16.31 -23.44
CA PRO A 85 26.86 -15.79 -23.04
C PRO A 85 25.90 -15.76 -24.25
N HIS A 86 24.83 -16.56 -24.19
CA HIS A 86 23.73 -16.62 -25.18
C HIS A 86 22.83 -15.37 -25.16
N GLY A 87 23.41 -14.17 -25.02
CA GLY A 87 22.69 -12.92 -24.77
C GLY A 87 22.24 -12.76 -23.31
N ILE A 88 21.38 -11.77 -23.06
CA ILE A 88 21.04 -11.27 -21.72
C ILE A 88 20.52 -12.37 -20.77
N VAL A 89 19.82 -13.39 -21.29
CA VAL A 89 19.26 -14.51 -20.51
C VAL A 89 20.33 -15.34 -19.79
N SER A 90 21.55 -15.37 -20.31
CA SER A 90 22.69 -16.08 -19.70
C SER A 90 23.42 -15.29 -18.60
N LEU A 91 23.10 -14.00 -18.43
CA LEU A 91 23.72 -13.14 -17.43
C LEU A 91 22.96 -13.20 -16.10
N LYS A 92 23.67 -13.42 -15.00
CA LYS A 92 23.11 -13.36 -13.64
C LYS A 92 23.42 -12.02 -12.97
N TYR A 93 22.53 -11.57 -12.09
CA TYR A 93 22.74 -10.42 -11.22
C TYR A 93 23.74 -10.81 -10.11
N ILE A 94 24.97 -10.33 -10.18
CA ILE A 94 26.01 -10.73 -9.20
C ILE A 94 25.74 -10.09 -7.83
N TYR A 95 25.23 -8.86 -7.78
CA TYR A 95 24.85 -8.21 -6.52
C TYR A 95 23.76 -8.97 -5.77
N SER A 96 22.75 -9.56 -6.42
CA SER A 96 21.70 -10.28 -5.67
C SER A 96 22.23 -11.50 -4.91
N VAL A 97 23.35 -12.08 -5.36
CA VAL A 97 24.08 -13.14 -4.66
C VAL A 97 25.02 -12.54 -3.61
N LEU A 98 26.00 -11.73 -4.05
CA LEU A 98 27.14 -11.33 -3.21
C LEU A 98 26.87 -10.15 -2.25
N LYS A 99 25.67 -9.56 -2.26
CA LYS A 99 25.30 -8.39 -1.44
C LYS A 99 25.58 -8.51 0.07
N LYS A 100 25.49 -9.72 0.67
CA LYS A 100 25.81 -9.94 2.11
C LYS A 100 27.33 -10.08 2.36
N HIS A 101 28.11 -10.38 1.31
CA HIS A 101 29.50 -10.84 1.38
C HIS A 101 30.52 -9.77 0.99
N LEU A 102 30.15 -8.86 0.09
CA LEU A 102 31.01 -7.74 -0.29
C LEU A 102 31.03 -6.67 0.81
N CYS A 103 32.21 -6.10 1.11
CA CYS A 103 32.29 -4.88 1.91
C CYS A 103 31.68 -3.69 1.16
N LEU A 104 30.37 -3.48 1.30
CA LEU A 104 29.64 -2.42 0.59
C LEU A 104 30.06 -1.00 1.03
N ALA A 105 30.78 -0.86 2.15
CA ALA A 105 31.33 0.41 2.61
C ALA A 105 32.46 0.94 1.71
N ASP A 106 33.15 0.06 0.97
CA ASP A 106 34.24 0.40 0.04
C ASP A 106 33.74 0.98 -1.29
N TYR A 107 32.44 1.23 -1.43
CA TYR A 107 31.79 1.66 -2.67
C TYR A 107 31.10 3.01 -2.51
N ASN A 108 31.52 3.99 -3.32
CA ASN A 108 30.94 5.32 -3.38
C ASN A 108 29.43 5.25 -3.69
N ARG A 109 28.62 5.84 -2.80
CA ARG A 109 27.14 5.82 -2.90
C ARG A 109 26.66 6.73 -4.04
N GLY A 110 25.65 6.30 -4.78
CA GLY A 110 25.15 7.00 -5.98
C GLY A 110 25.99 6.78 -7.24
N GLU A 111 27.24 6.31 -7.09
CA GLU A 111 28.16 6.01 -8.20
C GLU A 111 28.42 4.50 -8.29
N THR A 112 29.52 4.01 -7.69
CA THR A 112 29.94 2.61 -7.87
C THR A 112 28.99 1.61 -7.23
N LEU A 113 28.32 1.94 -6.12
CA LEU A 113 27.32 1.04 -5.51
C LEU A 113 26.10 0.82 -6.43
N ASP A 114 25.66 1.85 -7.15
CA ASP A 114 24.52 1.77 -8.09
C ASP A 114 24.92 1.25 -9.48
N ILE A 115 26.22 1.15 -9.76
CA ILE A 115 26.78 0.34 -10.86
C ILE A 115 26.86 -1.13 -10.43
N LEU A 116 27.38 -1.43 -9.23
CA LEU A 116 27.48 -2.78 -8.67
C LEU A 116 26.11 -3.48 -8.62
N ARG A 117 25.06 -2.78 -8.20
CA ARG A 117 23.66 -3.27 -8.23
C ARG A 117 23.18 -3.69 -9.63
N LYS A 118 23.74 -3.12 -10.69
CA LYS A 118 23.47 -3.42 -12.11
C LYS A 118 24.51 -4.38 -12.72
N CYS A 119 25.58 -4.74 -12.02
CA CYS A 119 26.60 -5.63 -12.55
C CYS A 119 26.07 -7.03 -12.86
N ARG A 120 26.70 -7.66 -13.85
CA ARG A 120 26.36 -8.99 -14.35
C ARG A 120 27.60 -9.86 -14.37
N GLY A 121 27.38 -11.17 -14.24
CA GLY A 121 28.42 -12.18 -14.38
C GLY A 121 27.93 -13.35 -15.23
N VAL A 122 28.90 -14.14 -15.69
CA VAL A 122 28.69 -15.38 -16.43
C VAL A 122 29.04 -16.53 -15.52
N GLN A 123 28.15 -17.51 -15.43
CA GLN A 123 28.41 -18.77 -14.73
C GLN A 123 29.40 -19.59 -15.57
N LEU A 124 30.56 -19.95 -15.01
CA LEU A 124 31.54 -20.80 -15.67
C LEU A 124 31.18 -22.27 -15.53
N PHE A 125 30.70 -22.70 -14.35
CA PHE A 125 30.19 -24.06 -14.12
C PHE A 125 29.25 -24.14 -12.90
N TYR A 126 28.55 -25.25 -12.78
CA TYR A 126 27.85 -25.70 -11.57
C TYR A 126 28.11 -27.20 -11.40
N GLU A 127 28.86 -27.57 -10.37
CA GLU A 127 29.36 -28.94 -10.16
C GLU A 127 29.46 -29.23 -8.67
N SER A 128 29.08 -30.44 -8.25
CA SER A 128 29.13 -30.86 -6.83
C SER A 128 28.56 -29.80 -5.86
N THR A 129 27.42 -29.17 -6.22
CA THR A 129 26.72 -28.08 -5.50
C THR A 129 27.45 -26.73 -5.41
N TRP A 130 28.62 -26.57 -6.03
CA TRP A 130 29.34 -25.30 -6.14
C TRP A 130 29.03 -24.61 -7.48
N GLU A 131 28.65 -23.33 -7.44
CA GLU A 131 28.59 -22.48 -8.62
C GLU A 131 29.86 -21.63 -8.75
N CYS A 132 30.40 -21.53 -9.97
CA CYS A 132 31.53 -20.66 -10.28
C CYS A 132 31.10 -19.54 -11.24
N TYR A 133 31.49 -18.30 -10.93
CA TYR A 133 31.16 -17.12 -11.73
C TYR A 133 32.39 -16.25 -12.01
N VAL A 134 32.42 -15.70 -13.22
CA VAL A 134 33.32 -14.60 -13.58
C VAL A 134 32.50 -13.34 -13.81
N ALA A 135 32.94 -12.23 -13.21
CA ALA A 135 32.15 -11.00 -13.11
C ALA A 135 33.01 -9.74 -13.27
N LEU A 136 32.45 -8.71 -13.92
CA LEU A 136 32.99 -7.35 -13.85
C LEU A 136 32.36 -6.59 -12.68
N ILE A 137 33.20 -6.11 -11.77
CA ILE A 137 32.82 -5.34 -10.59
C ILE A 137 33.50 -3.97 -10.66
N PRO A 138 32.82 -2.85 -10.31
CA PRO A 138 33.46 -1.54 -10.29
C PRO A 138 34.56 -1.48 -9.22
N VAL A 139 35.66 -0.81 -9.53
CA VAL A 139 36.81 -0.64 -8.62
C VAL A 139 36.37 0.08 -7.34
N LYS A 140 36.76 -0.46 -6.17
CA LYS A 140 36.50 0.12 -4.85
C LYS A 140 37.03 1.56 -4.74
N ASN A 141 36.32 2.42 -4.00
CA ASN A 141 36.62 3.83 -3.74
C ASN A 141 36.84 4.76 -4.96
N ARG A 142 36.82 4.24 -6.19
CA ARG A 142 37.06 5.00 -7.43
C ARG A 142 35.77 5.63 -7.94
N SER A 143 35.77 6.91 -8.30
CA SER A 143 34.61 7.53 -8.95
C SER A 143 34.40 6.96 -10.36
N LEU A 144 33.14 6.77 -10.75
CA LEU A 144 32.73 6.28 -12.06
C LEU A 144 31.60 7.14 -12.65
N ARG A 145 31.65 7.33 -13.98
CA ARG A 145 30.50 7.78 -14.78
C ARG A 145 29.27 6.96 -14.41
N ALA A 146 28.14 7.62 -14.15
CA ALA A 146 26.85 6.95 -14.01
C ALA A 146 26.47 6.26 -15.34
N MET A 147 26.37 4.92 -15.30
CA MET A 147 25.99 4.07 -16.44
C MET A 147 24.57 3.51 -16.25
N ASP A 148 23.86 3.30 -17.36
CA ASP A 148 22.57 2.60 -17.34
C ASP A 148 22.74 1.06 -17.35
N GLU A 149 21.65 0.32 -17.15
CA GLU A 149 21.71 -1.15 -17.11
C GLU A 149 22.10 -1.77 -18.47
N LYS A 150 21.69 -1.17 -19.59
CA LYS A 150 21.99 -1.65 -20.94
C LYS A 150 23.46 -1.42 -21.29
N GLU A 151 24.01 -0.28 -20.88
CA GLU A 151 25.42 0.07 -21.03
C GLU A 151 26.31 -0.94 -20.28
N ILE A 152 25.97 -1.26 -19.03
CA ILE A 152 26.68 -2.26 -18.21
C ILE A 152 26.53 -3.67 -18.80
N ILE A 153 25.33 -4.05 -19.26
CA ILE A 153 25.09 -5.33 -19.95
C ILE A 153 25.92 -5.45 -21.23
N ALA A 154 25.97 -4.40 -22.05
CA ALA A 154 26.72 -4.39 -23.30
C ALA A 154 28.23 -4.54 -23.06
N VAL A 155 28.79 -3.72 -22.15
CA VAL A 155 30.20 -3.79 -21.74
C VAL A 155 30.55 -5.17 -21.16
N THR A 156 29.67 -5.77 -20.36
CA THR A 156 29.87 -7.12 -19.84
C THR A 156 29.91 -8.16 -20.97
N ILE A 157 28.94 -8.14 -21.90
CA ILE A 157 28.89 -9.11 -23.00
C ILE A 157 30.11 -8.98 -23.93
N GLU A 158 30.54 -7.77 -24.24
CA GLU A 158 31.72 -7.53 -25.08
C GLU A 158 33.00 -8.02 -24.41
N PHE A 159 33.19 -7.70 -23.12
CA PHE A 159 34.37 -8.12 -22.38
C PHE A 159 34.46 -9.65 -22.23
N MET A 160 33.35 -10.30 -21.87
CA MET A 160 33.29 -11.77 -21.76
C MET A 160 33.59 -12.44 -23.12
N LYS A 161 33.06 -11.92 -24.23
CA LYS A 161 33.40 -12.42 -25.57
C LYS A 161 34.90 -12.32 -25.87
N ARG A 162 35.57 -11.24 -25.46
CA ARG A 162 37.02 -11.08 -25.64
C ARG A 162 37.83 -12.09 -24.82
N ILE A 163 37.43 -12.38 -23.58
CA ILE A 163 38.01 -13.47 -22.77
C ILE A 163 37.87 -14.81 -23.50
N PHE A 164 36.64 -15.16 -23.90
CA PHE A 164 36.38 -16.49 -24.45
C PHE A 164 36.95 -16.71 -25.85
N GLU A 165 37.14 -15.65 -26.64
CA GLU A 165 37.89 -15.73 -27.90
C GLU A 165 39.40 -15.90 -27.65
N ALA A 166 39.99 -15.20 -26.67
CA ALA A 166 41.38 -15.44 -26.27
C ALA A 166 41.60 -16.86 -25.71
N PHE A 167 40.64 -17.37 -24.94
CA PHE A 167 40.61 -18.75 -24.45
C PHE A 167 40.55 -19.75 -25.61
N LYS A 168 39.63 -19.57 -26.55
CA LYS A 168 39.51 -20.37 -27.78
C LYS A 168 40.81 -20.40 -28.58
N GLN A 169 41.48 -19.26 -28.75
CA GLN A 169 42.76 -19.18 -29.46
C GLN A 169 43.88 -19.92 -28.73
N LYS A 170 43.98 -19.80 -27.39
CA LYS A 170 44.93 -20.58 -26.59
C LYS A 170 44.64 -22.09 -26.62
N LEU A 171 43.36 -22.51 -26.62
CA LEU A 171 42.97 -23.91 -26.78
C LEU A 171 43.38 -24.49 -28.15
N TYR A 172 43.30 -23.71 -29.25
CA TYR A 172 43.83 -24.14 -30.55
C TYR A 172 45.35 -24.34 -30.53
N LEU A 173 46.11 -23.49 -29.83
CA LEU A 173 47.56 -23.65 -29.69
C LEU A 173 47.91 -24.87 -28.82
N ALA A 174 47.18 -25.11 -27.73
CA ALA A 174 47.35 -26.31 -26.91
C ALA A 174 47.06 -27.60 -27.69
N CYS A 175 46.01 -27.59 -28.54
CA CYS A 175 45.70 -28.67 -29.48
C CYS A 175 46.88 -28.99 -30.41
N GLN A 176 47.51 -27.97 -31.00
CA GLN A 176 48.66 -28.14 -31.89
C GLN A 176 49.90 -28.68 -31.16
N GLY A 177 50.06 -28.35 -29.87
CA GLY A 177 51.08 -28.92 -28.99
C GLY A 177 50.77 -30.32 -28.45
N GLY A 178 49.68 -30.97 -28.88
CA GLY A 178 49.26 -32.30 -28.41
C GLY A 178 48.73 -32.33 -26.97
N LYS A 179 48.62 -31.17 -26.31
CA LYS A 179 48.03 -31.04 -24.98
C LYS A 179 46.50 -31.10 -25.06
N ILE A 180 45.85 -31.36 -23.91
CA ILE A 180 44.39 -31.44 -23.75
C ILE A 180 43.65 -32.36 -24.75
N ALA A 181 44.34 -33.39 -25.24
CA ALA A 181 43.87 -34.21 -26.35
C ALA A 181 42.64 -35.07 -25.99
N ASN A 182 42.38 -35.38 -24.72
CA ASN A 182 41.22 -36.18 -24.30
C ASN A 182 39.93 -35.34 -24.27
N THR A 183 40.05 -34.09 -23.86
CA THR A 183 39.04 -33.03 -23.92
C THR A 183 38.65 -32.76 -25.38
N LEU A 184 39.62 -32.53 -26.25
CA LEU A 184 39.33 -32.12 -27.63
C LEU A 184 38.68 -33.22 -28.48
N LYS A 185 38.90 -34.52 -28.18
CA LYS A 185 38.17 -35.64 -28.82
C LYS A 185 36.64 -35.55 -28.71
N LYS A 186 36.12 -34.82 -27.71
CA LYS A 186 34.68 -34.67 -27.44
C LYS A 186 34.10 -33.30 -27.80
N ASN A 187 34.91 -32.35 -28.28
CA ASN A 187 34.50 -30.94 -28.40
C ASN A 187 34.80 -30.33 -29.76
N SER A 188 33.88 -29.51 -30.27
CA SER A 188 34.09 -28.69 -31.46
C SER A 188 34.45 -27.25 -31.06
N LEU A 189 35.72 -26.87 -31.24
CA LEU A 189 36.19 -25.49 -31.02
C LEU A 189 35.51 -24.47 -31.96
N ALA A 190 34.94 -24.92 -33.08
CA ALA A 190 34.13 -24.06 -33.95
C ALA A 190 32.89 -23.52 -33.23
N THR A 191 32.24 -24.35 -32.40
CA THR A 191 30.95 -24.06 -31.71
C THR A 191 31.09 -24.12 -30.19
N MET A 192 32.09 -23.42 -29.65
CA MET A 192 32.46 -23.47 -28.22
C MET A 192 31.51 -22.65 -27.33
N THR A 193 30.26 -23.09 -27.18
CA THR A 193 29.30 -22.52 -26.20
C THR A 193 29.37 -23.23 -24.84
N LYS A 194 29.64 -24.53 -24.85
CA LYS A 194 29.96 -25.38 -23.69
C LYS A 194 31.15 -26.27 -24.06
N LEU A 195 32.11 -26.43 -23.16
CA LEU A 195 33.28 -27.28 -23.31
C LEU A 195 33.19 -28.42 -22.28
N HIS A 196 33.09 -29.68 -22.71
CA HIS A 196 33.26 -30.84 -21.83
C HIS A 196 34.75 -30.99 -21.50
N ILE A 197 35.12 -31.14 -20.24
CA ILE A 197 36.52 -31.33 -19.79
C ILE A 197 36.77 -32.81 -19.47
N ALA A 198 37.92 -33.35 -19.90
CA ALA A 198 38.38 -34.67 -19.46
C ALA A 198 39.20 -34.53 -18.15
N PRO A 199 39.12 -35.50 -17.21
CA PRO A 199 39.79 -35.39 -15.91
C PRO A 199 41.28 -35.04 -15.98
N ASP A 200 42.04 -35.79 -16.76
CA ASP A 200 43.49 -35.65 -16.91
C ASP A 200 43.91 -34.26 -17.45
N ASP A 201 43.00 -33.59 -18.18
CA ASP A 201 43.26 -32.32 -18.84
C ASP A 201 42.84 -31.10 -18.00
N GLN A 202 42.08 -31.28 -16.90
CA GLN A 202 41.40 -30.19 -16.19
C GLN A 202 42.34 -29.04 -15.81
N ASN A 203 43.51 -29.36 -15.25
CA ASN A 203 44.45 -28.35 -14.78
C ASN A 203 45.02 -27.50 -15.93
N GLU A 204 45.37 -28.12 -17.07
CA GLU A 204 45.86 -27.40 -18.24
C GLU A 204 44.74 -26.57 -18.90
N VAL A 205 43.48 -27.06 -18.91
CA VAL A 205 42.32 -26.27 -19.38
C VAL A 205 42.06 -25.06 -18.46
N PHE A 206 42.18 -25.23 -17.13
CA PHE A 206 42.06 -24.14 -16.17
C PHE A 206 43.21 -23.13 -16.27
N ASP A 207 44.47 -23.60 -16.44
CA ASP A 207 45.61 -22.74 -16.73
C ASP A 207 45.36 -21.90 -17.98
N ILE A 208 44.91 -22.52 -19.08
CA ILE A 208 44.61 -21.84 -20.35
C ILE A 208 43.47 -20.80 -20.20
N LEU A 209 42.48 -21.05 -19.34
CA LEU A 209 41.40 -20.08 -19.06
C LEU A 209 41.87 -18.94 -18.15
N ASP A 210 42.59 -19.22 -17.07
CA ASP A 210 43.20 -18.21 -16.21
C ASP A 210 44.12 -17.28 -17.01
N ASP A 211 44.89 -17.83 -17.93
CA ASP A 211 45.73 -17.07 -18.84
C ASP A 211 44.92 -16.16 -19.77
N ALA A 212 43.77 -16.62 -20.27
CA ALA A 212 42.86 -15.79 -21.06
C ALA A 212 42.23 -14.66 -20.22
N LEU A 213 41.84 -14.97 -18.97
CA LEU A 213 41.32 -13.99 -18.00
C LEU A 213 42.38 -12.91 -17.67
N ARG A 214 43.65 -13.29 -17.53
CA ARG A 214 44.79 -12.38 -17.30
C ARG A 214 45.16 -11.54 -18.53
N CYS A 215 45.11 -12.12 -19.73
CA CYS A 215 45.49 -11.42 -20.96
C CYS A 215 44.51 -10.29 -21.35
N VAL A 216 43.21 -10.42 -21.04
CA VAL A 216 42.19 -9.46 -21.50
C VAL A 216 41.94 -8.38 -20.44
N ARG A 217 42.61 -7.24 -20.59
CA ARG A 217 42.49 -6.07 -19.68
C ARG A 217 41.01 -5.62 -19.51
N PRO A 218 40.50 -5.51 -18.26
CA PRO A 218 39.17 -4.98 -17.95
C PRO A 218 38.88 -3.58 -18.51
N PRO A 219 37.60 -3.21 -18.69
CA PRO A 219 37.20 -1.83 -18.98
C PRO A 219 37.64 -0.86 -17.87
N ASN A 220 37.93 0.39 -18.23
CA ASN A 220 38.48 1.36 -17.30
C ASN A 220 37.57 1.59 -16.07
N GLY A 221 38.11 1.31 -14.88
CA GLY A 221 37.37 1.44 -13.61
C GLY A 221 36.51 0.24 -13.23
N PHE A 222 36.61 -0.86 -13.98
CA PHE A 222 36.16 -2.18 -13.55
C PHE A 222 37.36 -3.11 -13.28
N GLU A 223 37.13 -4.07 -12.41
CA GLU A 223 38.00 -5.21 -12.12
C GLU A 223 37.28 -6.51 -12.47
N LEU A 224 38.06 -7.55 -12.79
CA LEU A 224 37.57 -8.89 -13.05
C LEU A 224 37.72 -9.72 -11.78
N TYR A 225 36.61 -10.29 -11.30
CA TYR A 225 36.57 -11.17 -10.14
C TYR A 225 36.12 -12.57 -10.55
N LEU A 226 36.75 -13.58 -9.94
CA LEU A 226 36.41 -14.99 -10.05
C LEU A 226 35.91 -15.47 -8.68
N TYR A 227 34.63 -15.83 -8.61
CA TYR A 227 33.99 -16.31 -7.37
C TYR A 227 33.56 -17.76 -7.51
N VAL A 228 33.80 -18.56 -6.47
CA VAL A 228 33.19 -19.88 -6.30
C VAL A 228 32.39 -19.87 -5.01
N PHE A 229 31.12 -20.24 -5.08
CA PHE A 229 30.23 -20.18 -3.93
C PHE A 229 29.20 -21.31 -3.88
N LYS A 230 28.64 -21.50 -2.70
CA LYS A 230 27.65 -22.52 -2.38
C LYS A 230 26.71 -21.97 -1.31
N PHE A 231 25.40 -22.21 -1.47
CA PHE A 231 24.34 -21.61 -0.64
C PHE A 231 23.17 -22.59 -0.42
N GLY A 232 22.47 -22.44 0.70
CA GLY A 232 21.15 -23.02 0.94
C GLY A 232 21.12 -24.49 1.37
N GLU A 233 22.24 -25.03 1.86
CA GLU A 233 22.29 -26.42 2.37
C GLU A 233 22.02 -26.54 3.88
N ARG A 234 21.97 -25.43 4.65
CA ARG A 234 21.84 -25.41 6.13
C ARG A 234 22.69 -26.51 6.81
N LYS A 235 23.98 -26.61 6.44
CA LYS A 235 24.82 -27.74 6.84
C LYS A 235 25.42 -27.51 8.23
N SER A 236 25.01 -28.33 9.20
CA SER A 236 25.46 -28.26 10.60
C SER A 236 26.80 -28.96 10.86
N GLY A 237 27.16 -29.98 10.07
CA GLY A 237 28.44 -30.69 10.23
C GLY A 237 29.61 -29.97 9.56
N THR A 238 30.80 -30.08 10.16
CA THR A 238 32.08 -29.50 9.75
C THR A 238 32.37 -29.54 8.24
N TYR A 239 32.97 -28.47 7.71
CA TYR A 239 33.27 -28.30 6.28
C TYR A 239 34.78 -28.20 6.03
N ASP A 240 35.36 -29.26 5.48
CA ASP A 240 36.76 -29.31 5.04
C ASP A 240 36.86 -28.75 3.62
N LEU A 241 37.35 -27.52 3.49
CA LEU A 241 37.66 -26.88 2.19
C LEU A 241 38.99 -27.37 1.63
N GLY A 242 39.95 -27.79 2.46
CA GLY A 242 41.27 -28.27 2.01
C GLY A 242 41.23 -29.47 1.06
N ARG A 243 40.24 -30.35 1.23
CA ARG A 243 39.96 -31.45 0.28
C ARG A 243 39.38 -30.98 -1.06
N ILE A 244 38.72 -29.83 -1.08
CA ILE A 244 37.88 -29.36 -2.19
C ILE A 244 38.60 -28.25 -2.99
N PHE A 245 39.48 -27.49 -2.33
CA PHE A 245 40.21 -26.37 -2.89
C PHE A 245 41.70 -26.34 -2.51
N ASP A 246 42.55 -25.75 -3.36
CA ASP A 246 43.88 -25.30 -2.98
C ASP A 246 43.79 -23.95 -2.26
N MET A 247 43.99 -23.99 -0.94
CA MET A 247 43.86 -22.82 -0.06
C MET A 247 44.84 -21.69 -0.42
N SER A 248 46.00 -22.02 -1.02
CA SER A 248 47.01 -21.02 -1.43
C SER A 248 46.57 -20.17 -2.62
N LEU A 249 45.54 -20.60 -3.35
CA LEU A 249 45.01 -19.94 -4.54
C LEU A 249 43.68 -19.21 -4.28
N ILE A 250 43.19 -19.21 -3.03
CA ILE A 250 42.06 -18.39 -2.58
C ILE A 250 42.58 -16.99 -2.21
N ARG A 251 41.86 -15.94 -2.66
CA ARG A 251 42.18 -14.52 -2.40
C ARG A 251 41.45 -13.98 -1.17
N SER A 252 40.18 -14.35 -1.01
CA SER A 252 39.36 -13.98 0.14
C SER A 252 38.27 -15.03 0.37
N GLN A 253 37.78 -15.11 1.60
CA GLN A 253 36.73 -16.03 2.03
C GLN A 253 35.71 -15.25 2.85
N THR A 254 34.43 -15.56 2.67
CA THR A 254 33.36 -15.09 3.55
C THR A 254 32.39 -16.22 3.86
N LEU A 255 31.97 -16.30 5.11
CA LEU A 255 31.18 -17.39 5.66
C LEU A 255 29.85 -16.82 6.15
N HIS A 256 28.74 -17.36 5.66
CA HIS A 256 27.40 -17.07 6.12
C HIS A 256 26.97 -18.18 7.07
N VAL A 257 27.07 -17.88 8.36
CA VAL A 257 26.84 -18.81 9.47
C VAL A 257 25.58 -18.44 10.24
N ALA A 258 24.97 -19.43 10.86
CA ALA A 258 23.74 -19.28 11.61
C ALA A 258 23.75 -20.06 12.93
N ALA A 259 22.99 -19.54 13.89
CA ALA A 259 22.58 -20.24 15.10
C ALA A 259 21.04 -20.26 15.14
N THR A 260 20.46 -21.45 15.29
CA THR A 260 19.02 -21.66 15.39
C THR A 260 18.70 -22.09 16.81
N PHE A 261 18.03 -21.21 17.54
CA PHE A 261 17.60 -21.40 18.91
C PHE A 261 16.20 -22.03 18.94
N ALA A 262 16.05 -23.11 19.69
CA ALA A 262 14.79 -23.79 19.95
C ALA A 262 14.62 -24.03 21.46
N LEU A 263 13.37 -24.15 21.92
CA LEU A 263 13.09 -24.57 23.29
C LEU A 263 12.56 -26.01 23.31
N CYS A 264 12.88 -26.75 24.38
CA CYS A 264 12.31 -28.07 24.64
C CYS A 264 10.92 -27.99 25.29
N TYR A 265 10.30 -29.16 25.52
CA TYR A 265 9.07 -29.34 26.32
C TYR A 265 7.86 -28.51 25.84
N ASP A 266 7.54 -28.60 24.54
CA ASP A 266 6.42 -27.89 23.90
C ASP A 266 6.43 -26.36 24.11
N LEU A 267 7.61 -25.77 24.27
CA LEU A 267 7.81 -24.31 24.25
C LEU A 267 8.27 -23.84 22.87
N GLY A 268 7.86 -22.62 22.50
CA GLY A 268 8.29 -21.93 21.28
C GLY A 268 8.67 -20.49 21.57
N MET A 269 9.47 -19.86 20.71
CA MET A 269 9.92 -18.48 20.94
C MET A 269 10.18 -17.68 19.68
N LEU A 270 9.91 -16.37 19.78
CA LEU A 270 10.25 -15.35 18.80
C LEU A 270 11.22 -14.33 19.42
N TRP A 271 12.11 -13.74 18.62
CA TRP A 271 12.99 -12.67 19.10
C TRP A 271 12.20 -11.46 19.63
N SER A 272 12.61 -10.96 20.79
CA SER A 272 12.14 -9.71 21.39
C SER A 272 12.55 -8.51 20.55
N ARG A 273 11.56 -7.71 20.12
CA ARG A 273 11.78 -6.47 19.36
C ARG A 273 12.56 -5.45 20.18
N ASP A 274 12.31 -5.38 21.49
CA ASP A 274 13.00 -4.45 22.39
C ASP A 274 14.39 -4.98 22.79
N GLY A 275 14.57 -6.30 22.92
CA GLY A 275 15.88 -6.93 23.06
C GLY A 275 16.79 -6.63 21.85
N ILE A 276 16.29 -6.83 20.63
CA ILE A 276 17.02 -6.45 19.41
C ILE A 276 17.36 -4.95 19.38
N GLN A 277 16.45 -4.06 19.80
CA GLN A 277 16.70 -2.61 19.82
C GLN A 277 17.82 -2.17 20.79
N ARG A 278 18.17 -2.98 21.79
CA ARG A 278 19.36 -2.74 22.64
C ARG A 278 20.65 -3.14 21.93
N LEU A 279 20.57 -4.09 21.00
CA LEU A 279 21.70 -4.66 20.26
C LEU A 279 22.05 -3.92 18.96
N VAL A 280 21.09 -3.24 18.33
CA VAL A 280 21.24 -2.62 17.00
C VAL A 280 20.90 -1.13 17.03
N GLY A 281 21.61 -0.34 16.24
CA GLY A 281 21.41 1.10 16.17
C GLY A 281 20.28 1.52 15.22
N SER A 282 20.27 2.82 14.91
CA SER A 282 19.26 3.48 14.07
C SER A 282 19.09 2.90 12.64
N ARG A 283 20.08 2.17 12.13
CA ARG A 283 20.11 1.66 10.75
C ARG A 283 19.97 0.15 10.65
N GLY A 284 18.76 -0.26 10.31
CA GLY A 284 18.45 -1.56 9.70
C GLY A 284 17.02 -1.57 9.21
N CYS A 285 16.41 -2.75 9.18
CA CYS A 285 14.98 -2.92 8.96
C CYS A 285 14.41 -3.85 10.03
N LEU A 286 13.68 -3.29 11.00
CA LEU A 286 13.12 -3.98 12.18
C LEU A 286 11.59 -4.13 12.05
N LEU A 287 11.14 -5.31 11.67
CA LEU A 287 9.76 -5.64 11.27
C LEU A 287 9.07 -6.55 12.29
N SER A 288 7.73 -6.58 12.33
CA SER A 288 6.98 -7.48 13.21
C SER A 288 7.00 -8.94 12.71
N VAL A 289 6.98 -9.92 13.62
CA VAL A 289 6.92 -11.35 13.28
C VAL A 289 5.52 -11.91 13.54
N LEU A 290 4.90 -12.57 12.55
CA LEU A 290 3.50 -13.04 12.61
C LEU A 290 2.49 -11.94 13.02
N SER A 291 2.84 -10.66 12.81
CA SER A 291 2.13 -9.47 13.33
C SER A 291 1.98 -9.36 14.86
N PHE A 292 2.78 -10.09 15.66
CA PHE A 292 3.03 -9.68 17.05
C PHE A 292 3.84 -8.37 17.06
N LYS A 293 3.39 -7.38 17.83
CA LYS A 293 4.02 -6.07 17.97
C LYS A 293 5.40 -6.18 18.61
N GLU A 294 5.49 -6.91 19.72
CA GLU A 294 6.69 -6.98 20.55
C GLU A 294 7.72 -7.99 20.02
N ALA A 295 7.39 -8.77 18.98
CA ALA A 295 8.32 -9.68 18.30
C ALA A 295 9.01 -9.00 17.11
N GLY A 296 10.32 -9.21 16.92
CA GLY A 296 11.14 -8.52 15.92
C GLY A 296 11.90 -9.44 14.96
N ASN A 297 11.72 -9.22 13.66
CA ASN A 297 12.70 -9.62 12.63
C ASN A 297 13.58 -8.40 12.31
N PHE A 298 14.90 -8.53 12.36
CA PHE A 298 15.86 -7.48 12.00
C PHE A 298 16.80 -7.93 10.89
N GLN A 299 17.12 -7.01 9.96
CA GLN A 299 18.28 -7.15 9.07
C GLN A 299 19.06 -5.85 8.96
N THR A 300 20.38 -5.97 8.85
CA THR A 300 21.30 -4.85 8.57
C THR A 300 21.11 -4.26 7.16
N ASN A 301 21.38 -2.96 7.01
CA ASN A 301 21.17 -2.25 5.75
C ASN A 301 22.30 -2.45 4.73
N LEU A 302 21.95 -2.93 3.53
CA LEU A 302 22.85 -3.12 2.39
C LEU A 302 23.01 -1.82 1.56
N ASP A 303 23.22 -0.69 2.27
CA ASP A 303 23.24 0.68 1.72
C ASP A 303 24.65 1.32 1.62
N GLY A 304 25.70 0.55 1.88
CA GLY A 304 27.09 0.99 1.74
C GLY A 304 27.56 1.95 2.83
N ARG A 305 27.14 1.72 4.09
CA ARG A 305 27.78 2.31 5.28
C ARG A 305 27.97 1.22 6.33
N SER A 306 29.02 1.38 7.14
CA SER A 306 29.42 0.50 8.25
C SER A 306 28.23 0.01 9.09
N LEU A 307 28.30 -1.19 9.65
CA LEU A 307 27.21 -1.77 10.43
C LEU A 307 26.91 -0.96 11.70
N ASP A 308 25.64 -0.62 11.89
CA ASP A 308 25.11 0.10 13.05
C ASP A 308 24.67 -0.95 14.10
N VAL A 309 25.65 -1.65 14.66
CA VAL A 309 25.49 -2.83 15.53
C VAL A 309 26.43 -2.69 16.73
N SER A 310 25.89 -2.91 17.93
CA SER A 310 26.58 -2.72 19.21
C SER A 310 27.79 -3.66 19.39
N PRO A 311 28.75 -3.32 20.28
CA PRO A 311 29.83 -4.24 20.65
C PRO A 311 29.31 -5.58 21.19
N VAL A 312 28.25 -5.58 21.99
CA VAL A 312 27.63 -6.82 22.53
C VAL A 312 27.19 -7.74 21.40
N ALA A 313 26.48 -7.20 20.39
CA ALA A 313 25.99 -7.98 19.27
C ALA A 313 27.09 -8.40 18.27
N ARG A 314 28.22 -7.69 18.23
CA ARG A 314 29.42 -8.09 17.48
C ARG A 314 30.12 -9.27 18.15
N ASN A 315 30.23 -9.24 19.47
CA ASN A 315 30.92 -10.24 20.28
C ASN A 315 30.16 -11.58 20.39
N LEU A 316 28.99 -11.73 19.77
CA LEU A 316 28.29 -13.03 19.63
C LEU A 316 28.98 -13.97 18.62
N VAL A 317 29.93 -13.45 17.83
CA VAL A 317 30.80 -14.24 16.95
C VAL A 317 32.26 -14.02 17.30
N CYS A 318 33.08 -15.04 17.06
CA CYS A 318 34.52 -15.02 17.36
C CYS A 318 35.34 -14.06 16.46
N LEU A 319 34.69 -13.38 15.51
CA LEU A 319 35.27 -12.45 14.53
C LEU A 319 34.50 -11.10 14.52
N PRO A 320 34.50 -10.33 15.63
CA PRO A 320 33.56 -9.22 15.86
C PRO A 320 33.75 -7.98 14.96
N ASP A 321 34.95 -7.78 14.43
CA ASP A 321 35.26 -6.67 13.52
C ASP A 321 35.01 -7.02 12.04
N GLU A 322 35.04 -8.31 11.70
CA GLU A 322 34.95 -8.81 10.33
C GLU A 322 33.51 -9.13 9.85
N ILE A 323 32.52 -8.61 10.58
CA ILE A 323 31.10 -8.79 10.29
C ILE A 323 30.69 -7.89 9.11
N ARG A 324 30.16 -8.51 8.05
CA ARG A 324 29.68 -7.87 6.83
C ARG A 324 28.14 -7.77 6.78
N PHE A 325 27.44 -8.63 7.50
CA PHE A 325 25.97 -8.63 7.63
C PHE A 325 25.51 -9.29 8.94
N VAL A 326 24.40 -8.80 9.52
CA VAL A 326 23.68 -9.42 10.64
C VAL A 326 22.18 -9.46 10.35
N GLN A 327 21.50 -10.54 10.76
CA GLN A 327 20.05 -10.71 10.70
C GLN A 327 19.53 -11.57 11.88
N PHE A 328 18.46 -11.11 12.55
CA PHE A 328 17.70 -11.86 13.56
C PHE A 328 16.31 -12.12 12.99
N TYR A 329 15.80 -13.36 13.01
CA TYR A 329 14.43 -13.64 12.55
C TYR A 329 13.84 -14.91 13.15
N GLY A 330 12.50 -15.00 13.23
CA GLY A 330 11.82 -16.27 13.48
C GLY A 330 11.84 -17.16 12.22
N ASP A 331 12.08 -18.46 12.35
CA ASP A 331 12.14 -19.41 11.22
C ASP A 331 10.73 -19.83 10.76
N VAL A 332 9.93 -18.83 10.39
CA VAL A 332 8.54 -18.94 9.94
C VAL A 332 8.44 -19.02 8.41
N ALA A 333 7.42 -19.69 7.87
CA ALA A 333 7.27 -19.85 6.42
C ALA A 333 6.90 -18.52 5.73
N HIS A 334 7.76 -18.02 4.83
CA HIS A 334 7.65 -16.65 4.30
C HIS A 334 8.03 -16.51 2.80
N ASN A 335 7.75 -17.51 1.95
CA ASN A 335 8.09 -17.47 0.52
C ASN A 335 7.46 -16.26 -0.19
N TYR A 336 8.28 -15.38 -0.76
CA TYR A 336 7.78 -14.19 -1.47
C TYR A 336 7.14 -14.54 -2.82
N PRO A 337 5.86 -14.18 -3.08
CA PRO A 337 5.24 -14.35 -4.38
C PRO A 337 5.89 -13.45 -5.44
N SER A 338 6.49 -14.06 -6.46
CA SER A 338 6.93 -13.36 -7.68
C SER A 338 5.71 -12.97 -8.53
N THR A 339 5.10 -11.84 -8.19
CA THR A 339 3.88 -11.25 -8.79
C THR A 339 4.01 -9.73 -8.86
N VAL A 340 3.06 -9.04 -9.53
CA VAL A 340 2.86 -7.60 -9.29
C VAL A 340 2.30 -7.33 -7.89
N MET A 341 2.45 -6.09 -7.40
CA MET A 341 1.95 -5.67 -6.08
C MET A 341 0.43 -5.56 -6.05
N HIS A 342 -0.19 -5.94 -4.92
CA HIS A 342 -1.64 -5.86 -4.67
C HIS A 342 -2.48 -6.38 -5.86
N PRO A 343 -2.23 -7.62 -6.34
CA PRO A 343 -2.79 -8.10 -7.60
C PRO A 343 -4.29 -8.40 -7.53
N VAL A 344 -4.84 -8.72 -6.36
CA VAL A 344 -6.27 -9.04 -6.17
C VAL A 344 -7.09 -7.76 -6.14
N SER A 345 -6.78 -6.81 -5.25
CA SER A 345 -7.45 -5.50 -5.26
C SER A 345 -7.26 -4.79 -6.60
N GLY A 346 -6.08 -4.91 -7.23
CA GLY A 346 -5.82 -4.50 -8.60
C GLY A 346 -6.79 -5.09 -9.63
N SER A 347 -7.09 -6.38 -9.51
CA SER A 347 -8.05 -7.09 -10.40
C SER A 347 -9.49 -6.63 -10.22
N ILE A 348 -9.86 -6.12 -9.04
CA ILE A 348 -11.19 -5.55 -8.75
C ILE A 348 -11.24 -4.08 -9.19
N VAL A 349 -10.38 -3.24 -8.59
CA VAL A 349 -10.39 -1.76 -8.68
C VAL A 349 -10.31 -1.27 -10.12
N THR A 350 -9.51 -1.93 -10.96
CA THR A 350 -9.29 -1.48 -12.34
C THR A 350 -10.49 -1.70 -13.26
N ALA A 351 -11.60 -2.29 -12.77
CA ALA A 351 -12.86 -2.49 -13.49
C ALA A 351 -12.70 -3.21 -14.86
N GLY A 352 -11.58 -3.92 -15.07
CA GLY A 352 -11.25 -4.55 -16.34
C GLY A 352 -10.71 -3.61 -17.43
N MET A 353 -10.43 -2.33 -17.11
CA MET A 353 -9.99 -1.26 -18.01
C MET A 353 -8.53 -1.33 -18.46
N LEU A 354 -7.71 -2.22 -17.87
CA LEU A 354 -6.35 -2.46 -18.34
C LEU A 354 -6.33 -3.14 -19.71
N HIS A 355 -5.27 -2.91 -20.48
CA HIS A 355 -5.02 -3.65 -21.73
C HIS A 355 -5.09 -5.17 -21.51
N LEU A 356 -5.65 -5.91 -22.47
CA LEU A 356 -6.01 -7.34 -22.32
C LEU A 356 -4.87 -8.20 -21.77
N THR A 357 -3.64 -8.02 -22.26
CA THR A 357 -2.45 -8.74 -21.77
C THR A 357 -2.13 -8.40 -20.31
N SER A 358 -2.17 -7.11 -19.96
CA SER A 358 -1.91 -6.63 -18.59
C SER A 358 -2.99 -7.13 -17.62
N ARG A 359 -4.25 -7.16 -18.06
CA ARG A 359 -5.39 -7.69 -17.30
C ARG A 359 -5.24 -9.20 -17.05
N LYS A 360 -4.94 -9.99 -18.09
CA LYS A 360 -4.69 -11.45 -17.95
C LYS A 360 -3.49 -11.75 -17.05
N ASN A 361 -2.41 -10.96 -17.14
CA ASN A 361 -1.26 -11.11 -16.25
C ASN A 361 -1.63 -10.79 -14.80
N LEU A 362 -2.37 -9.70 -14.55
CA LEU A 362 -2.83 -9.30 -13.21
C LEU A 362 -3.72 -10.38 -12.56
N GLU A 363 -4.66 -10.95 -13.33
CA GLU A 363 -5.55 -12.03 -12.87
C GLU A 363 -4.78 -13.34 -12.56
N ARG A 364 -3.78 -13.70 -13.38
CA ARG A 364 -2.88 -14.85 -13.12
C ARG A 364 -2.03 -14.61 -11.87
N ASP A 365 -1.48 -13.42 -11.75
CA ASP A 365 -0.63 -13.02 -10.63
C ASP A 365 -1.44 -12.98 -9.33
N ALA A 366 -2.72 -12.60 -9.38
CA ALA A 366 -3.66 -12.66 -8.25
C ALA A 366 -3.86 -14.10 -7.75
N MET A 367 -4.14 -15.05 -8.65
CA MET A 367 -4.27 -16.47 -8.29
C MET A 367 -2.96 -17.04 -7.72
N LYS A 368 -1.80 -16.65 -8.27
CA LYS A 368 -0.48 -17.04 -7.75
C LYS A 368 -0.19 -16.47 -6.36
N TYR A 369 -0.54 -15.20 -6.13
CA TYR A 369 -0.40 -14.54 -4.82
C TYR A 369 -1.25 -15.25 -3.76
N ILE A 370 -2.53 -15.50 -4.05
CA ILE A 370 -3.45 -16.24 -3.16
C ILE A 370 -2.88 -17.62 -2.81
N ALA A 371 -2.40 -18.38 -3.79
CA ALA A 371 -1.80 -19.69 -3.56
C ALA A 371 -0.57 -19.61 -2.64
N VAL A 372 0.44 -18.79 -2.97
CA VAL A 372 1.66 -18.66 -2.17
C VAL A 372 1.37 -18.16 -0.75
N CYS A 373 0.41 -17.26 -0.56
CA CYS A 373 0.00 -16.82 0.78
C CYS A 373 -0.66 -17.97 1.56
N LYS A 374 -1.56 -18.73 0.93
CA LYS A 374 -2.18 -19.92 1.54
C LYS A 374 -1.13 -20.95 1.95
N ASP A 375 -0.19 -21.25 1.06
CA ASP A 375 0.88 -22.22 1.30
C ASP A 375 1.78 -21.77 2.46
N ASN A 376 2.20 -20.50 2.49
CA ASN A 376 2.95 -19.95 3.63
C ASN A 376 2.19 -20.03 4.96
N ILE A 377 0.86 -19.89 4.96
CA ILE A 377 0.05 -20.00 6.19
C ILE A 377 -0.11 -21.46 6.63
N LEU A 378 -0.29 -22.39 5.70
CA LEU A 378 -0.38 -23.83 5.98
C LEU A 378 0.96 -24.46 6.39
N LEU A 379 2.08 -23.87 5.93
CA LEU A 379 3.44 -24.29 6.26
C LEU A 379 3.99 -23.67 7.56
N GLN A 380 3.18 -22.93 8.32
CA GLN A 380 3.56 -22.55 9.68
C GLN A 380 3.52 -23.80 10.57
N GLY A 381 4.70 -24.26 11.01
CA GLY A 381 4.86 -25.47 11.82
C GLY A 381 4.26 -25.35 13.23
N PRO A 382 4.26 -26.45 14.00
CA PRO A 382 3.89 -26.41 15.42
C PRO A 382 4.93 -25.65 16.26
N ASP A 383 6.22 -25.75 15.92
CA ASP A 383 7.32 -25.12 16.63
C ASP A 383 7.50 -23.65 16.21
N LEU A 384 7.75 -22.75 17.18
CA LEU A 384 8.29 -21.41 16.91
C LEU A 384 9.77 -21.38 17.31
N LYS A 385 10.65 -21.20 16.31
CA LYS A 385 12.11 -21.19 16.48
C LYS A 385 12.70 -19.85 16.05
N SER A 386 13.77 -19.43 16.70
CA SER A 386 14.41 -18.14 16.48
C SER A 386 15.83 -18.32 15.93
N ARG A 387 16.16 -17.66 14.81
CA ARG A 387 17.42 -17.81 14.07
C ARG A 387 18.20 -16.50 14.04
N LEU A 388 19.50 -16.61 14.22
CA LEU A 388 20.49 -15.53 14.14
C LEU A 388 21.48 -15.86 13.03
N GLU A 389 21.73 -14.92 12.12
CA GLU A 389 22.66 -15.06 11.01
C GLU A 389 23.71 -13.95 11.01
N PHE A 390 24.96 -14.35 10.78
CA PHE A 390 26.07 -13.45 10.49
C PHE A 390 26.68 -13.80 9.13
N VAL A 391 27.22 -12.80 8.44
CA VAL A 391 28.26 -13.03 7.43
C VAL A 391 29.56 -12.43 7.93
N VAL A 392 30.57 -13.27 8.09
CA VAL A 392 31.92 -12.92 8.56
C VAL A 392 32.95 -13.13 7.44
N ALA A 393 34.03 -12.36 7.46
CA ALA A 393 35.11 -12.44 6.47
C ALA A 393 36.47 -12.62 7.17
N PRO A 394 36.86 -13.85 7.55
CA PRO A 394 38.09 -14.06 8.33
C PRO A 394 39.34 -13.55 7.58
N GLU A 395 40.24 -12.88 8.31
CA GLU A 395 41.48 -12.31 7.75
C GLU A 395 42.38 -13.39 7.10
N ASN A 396 42.39 -14.58 7.69
CA ASN A 396 43.09 -15.76 7.20
C ASN A 396 42.06 -16.77 6.67
N ILE A 397 42.34 -17.39 5.52
CA ILE A 397 41.41 -18.35 4.92
C ILE A 397 41.33 -19.62 5.79
N LEU A 398 40.15 -19.93 6.29
CA LEU A 398 39.90 -21.14 7.10
C LEU A 398 39.79 -22.37 6.18
N GLU A 399 40.66 -23.36 6.41
CA GLU A 399 40.67 -24.65 5.69
C GLU A 399 39.59 -25.61 6.20
N VAL A 400 39.31 -25.58 7.50
CA VAL A 400 38.24 -26.33 8.15
C VAL A 400 37.29 -25.33 8.80
N ILE A 401 36.00 -25.45 8.51
CA ILE A 401 34.95 -24.60 9.06
C ILE A 401 34.06 -25.47 9.94
N GLU A 402 34.12 -25.24 11.25
CA GLU A 402 33.15 -25.76 12.21
C GLU A 402 32.15 -24.63 12.54
N PRO A 403 30.86 -24.74 12.16
CA PRO A 403 29.90 -23.64 12.35
C PRO A 403 29.78 -23.21 13.82
N SER A 404 29.92 -24.16 14.75
CA SER A 404 29.74 -23.94 16.17
C SER A 404 30.96 -23.38 16.92
N GLU A 405 32.11 -23.22 16.23
CA GLU A 405 33.33 -22.52 16.70
C GLU A 405 33.37 -21.04 16.29
N LEU A 406 32.53 -20.62 15.33
CA LEU A 406 32.47 -19.24 14.85
C LEU A 406 31.54 -18.34 15.68
N PHE A 407 30.81 -18.92 16.63
CA PHE A 407 29.95 -18.22 17.60
C PHE A 407 30.58 -18.26 19.00
N ASP A 408 30.60 -17.11 19.69
CA ASP A 408 31.03 -17.06 21.10
C ASP A 408 29.86 -17.48 22.00
N ARG A 409 29.91 -18.73 22.46
CA ARG A 409 28.85 -19.31 23.30
C ARG A 409 28.71 -18.61 24.65
N GLN A 410 29.82 -18.10 25.23
CA GLN A 410 29.76 -17.41 26.52
C GLN A 410 29.08 -16.05 26.37
N ASN A 411 29.42 -15.27 25.34
CA ASN A 411 28.75 -13.98 25.09
C ASN A 411 27.27 -14.15 24.70
N ILE A 412 26.90 -15.26 24.05
CA ILE A 412 25.49 -15.64 23.84
C ILE A 412 24.81 -15.91 25.18
N SER A 413 25.37 -16.77 26.04
CA SER A 413 24.76 -17.10 27.34
C SER A 413 24.68 -15.91 28.30
N ASP A 414 25.73 -15.08 28.36
CA ASP A 414 25.76 -13.82 29.10
C ASP A 414 24.70 -12.82 28.61
N LEU A 415 24.49 -12.74 27.28
CA LEU A 415 23.45 -11.91 26.69
C LEU A 415 22.06 -12.42 27.08
N LEU A 416 21.79 -13.72 26.92
CA LEU A 416 20.49 -14.32 27.22
C LEU A 416 20.13 -14.25 28.71
N ALA A 417 21.11 -14.29 29.61
CA ALA A 417 20.89 -14.11 31.05
C ALA A 417 20.59 -12.66 31.45
N ARG A 418 21.20 -11.67 30.77
CA ARG A 418 21.10 -10.24 31.12
C ARG A 418 19.99 -9.48 30.40
N GLU A 419 19.64 -9.90 29.19
CA GLU A 419 18.71 -9.18 28.30
C GLU A 419 17.52 -10.06 27.94
N ALA A 420 16.32 -9.47 27.97
CA ALA A 420 15.07 -10.15 27.62
C ALA A 420 14.94 -10.33 26.09
N MET A 421 15.71 -11.28 25.55
CA MET A 421 15.92 -11.47 24.11
C MET A 421 14.83 -12.29 23.42
N PHE A 422 14.02 -13.05 24.15
CA PHE A 422 12.98 -13.92 23.59
C PHE A 422 11.60 -13.61 24.15
N ILE A 423 10.57 -13.77 23.32
CA ILE A 423 9.17 -13.86 23.74
C ILE A 423 8.80 -15.34 23.67
N PRO A 424 8.68 -16.03 24.82
CA PRO A 424 8.33 -17.44 24.87
C PRO A 424 6.80 -17.63 24.77
N PHE A 425 6.39 -18.80 24.32
CA PHE A 425 5.00 -19.24 24.19
C PHE A 425 4.89 -20.71 24.57
N ASN A 426 3.87 -21.08 25.33
CA ASN A 426 3.47 -22.48 25.48
C ASN A 426 2.77 -22.92 24.17
N MET A 427 3.25 -24.01 23.58
CA MET A 427 2.78 -24.60 22.31
C MET A 427 2.03 -25.93 22.50
N GLU A 428 1.83 -26.37 23.75
CA GLU A 428 1.16 -27.63 24.13
C GLU A 428 -0.18 -27.77 23.42
N GLY A 429 -0.42 -28.94 22.82
CA GLY A 429 -1.62 -29.21 22.03
C GLY A 429 -1.78 -28.34 20.76
N GLY A 430 -0.86 -27.42 20.47
CA GLY A 430 -0.83 -26.57 19.28
C GLY A 430 -1.94 -25.53 19.19
N GLU A 431 -2.61 -25.15 20.30
CA GLU A 431 -3.75 -24.20 20.25
C GLU A 431 -3.35 -22.83 19.69
N LEU A 432 -2.17 -22.30 20.06
CA LEU A 432 -1.68 -21.01 19.58
C LEU A 432 -1.53 -21.00 18.05
N MET A 433 -0.87 -22.02 17.49
CA MET A 433 -0.66 -22.10 16.03
C MET A 433 -1.97 -22.33 15.28
N LYS A 434 -2.93 -23.09 15.84
CA LYS A 434 -4.28 -23.22 15.27
C LYS A 434 -5.00 -21.86 15.17
N VAL A 435 -4.86 -20.98 16.17
CA VAL A 435 -5.41 -19.61 16.12
C VAL A 435 -4.70 -18.76 15.06
N ILE A 436 -3.36 -18.75 15.05
CA ILE A 436 -2.53 -18.00 14.09
C ILE A 436 -2.84 -18.43 12.64
N GLN A 437 -2.91 -19.73 12.37
CA GLN A 437 -3.30 -20.29 11.07
C GLN A 437 -4.76 -19.93 10.71
N ARG A 438 -5.73 -20.04 11.65
CA ARG A 438 -7.14 -19.70 11.41
C ARG A 438 -7.31 -18.23 10.99
N VAL A 439 -6.54 -17.32 11.58
CA VAL A 439 -6.53 -15.89 11.20
C VAL A 439 -5.97 -15.70 9.79
N GLY A 440 -4.82 -16.28 9.47
CA GLY A 440 -4.24 -16.20 8.13
C GLY A 440 -5.15 -16.78 7.05
N LEU A 441 -5.72 -17.97 7.29
CA LEU A 441 -6.63 -18.64 6.37
C LEU A 441 -7.93 -17.87 6.14
N TYR A 442 -8.46 -17.19 7.17
CA TYR A 442 -9.61 -16.31 7.02
C TYR A 442 -9.32 -15.15 6.05
N LEU A 443 -8.19 -14.45 6.23
CA LEU A 443 -7.78 -13.36 5.33
C LEU A 443 -7.63 -13.86 3.87
N VAL A 444 -7.04 -15.05 3.67
CA VAL A 444 -6.90 -15.67 2.34
C VAL A 444 -8.26 -16.09 1.75
N SER A 445 -9.21 -16.58 2.56
CA SER A 445 -10.57 -16.89 2.10
C SER A 445 -11.28 -15.63 1.64
N THR A 446 -11.35 -14.60 2.48
CA THR A 446 -11.96 -13.30 2.17
C THR A 446 -11.34 -12.68 0.92
N LEU A 447 -10.02 -12.80 0.74
CA LEU A 447 -9.32 -12.33 -0.46
C LEU A 447 -9.69 -13.15 -1.71
N THR A 448 -9.87 -14.46 -1.57
CA THR A 448 -10.30 -15.38 -2.66
C THR A 448 -11.74 -15.12 -3.09
N GLU A 449 -12.64 -14.89 -2.13
CA GLU A 449 -14.03 -14.48 -2.35
C GLU A 449 -14.08 -13.12 -3.09
N CYS A 450 -13.36 -12.12 -2.57
CA CYS A 450 -13.23 -10.81 -3.22
C CYS A 450 -12.72 -10.92 -4.67
N PHE A 451 -11.70 -11.76 -4.92
CA PHE A 451 -11.21 -12.01 -6.27
C PHE A 451 -12.27 -12.66 -7.17
N ASN A 452 -12.97 -13.69 -6.70
CA ASN A 452 -13.86 -14.48 -7.54
C ASN A 452 -15.10 -13.72 -7.95
N ASP A 453 -15.74 -13.01 -7.02
CA ASP A 453 -17.07 -12.44 -7.23
C ASP A 453 -17.04 -11.02 -7.83
N PHE A 454 -15.93 -10.30 -7.61
CA PHE A 454 -15.79 -8.87 -7.92
C PHE A 454 -14.65 -8.50 -8.89
N LYS A 455 -13.81 -9.44 -9.36
CA LYS A 455 -12.82 -9.13 -10.42
C LYS A 455 -13.49 -8.45 -11.63
N ARG A 456 -12.82 -7.41 -12.16
CA ARG A 456 -13.29 -6.54 -13.26
C ARG A 456 -14.55 -5.71 -13.00
N THR A 457 -15.04 -5.59 -11.76
CA THR A 457 -16.26 -4.82 -11.46
C THR A 457 -16.02 -3.38 -10.99
N GLY A 458 -14.85 -3.08 -10.41
CA GLY A 458 -14.61 -1.79 -9.76
C GLY A 458 -15.40 -1.58 -8.46
N HIS A 459 -15.89 -2.65 -7.82
CA HIS A 459 -16.69 -2.57 -6.58
C HIS A 459 -15.86 -1.98 -5.43
N PHE A 460 -16.36 -0.90 -4.82
CA PHE A 460 -15.67 -0.10 -3.82
C PHE A 460 -15.40 -0.88 -2.53
N LEU A 461 -16.43 -1.48 -1.91
CA LEU A 461 -16.24 -2.24 -0.67
C LEU A 461 -15.27 -3.42 -0.86
N ALA A 462 -15.53 -4.31 -1.84
CA ALA A 462 -14.68 -5.47 -2.11
C ALA A 462 -13.23 -5.09 -2.49
N THR A 463 -13.02 -3.93 -3.14
CA THR A 463 -11.68 -3.41 -3.39
C THR A 463 -10.95 -3.06 -2.10
N TRP A 464 -11.59 -2.34 -1.18
CA TRP A 464 -10.97 -1.95 0.08
C TRP A 464 -10.77 -3.13 1.02
N THR A 465 -11.72 -4.07 1.09
CA THR A 465 -11.55 -5.34 1.81
C THR A 465 -10.36 -6.14 1.26
N ALA A 466 -10.26 -6.30 -0.06
CA ALA A 466 -9.13 -6.99 -0.68
C ALA A 466 -7.79 -6.29 -0.40
N PHE A 467 -7.71 -4.96 -0.54
CA PHE A 467 -6.49 -4.20 -0.32
C PHE A 467 -6.05 -4.22 1.16
N GLN A 468 -7.01 -4.18 2.09
CA GLN A 468 -6.76 -4.36 3.53
C GLN A 468 -6.27 -5.79 3.83
N CYS A 469 -6.86 -6.82 3.22
CA CYS A 469 -6.42 -8.21 3.38
C CYS A 469 -5.02 -8.45 2.80
N GLU A 470 -4.69 -7.90 1.63
CA GLU A 470 -3.33 -7.94 1.05
C GLU A 470 -2.34 -7.26 2.00
N CYS A 471 -2.64 -6.05 2.50
CA CYS A 471 -1.80 -5.37 3.49
C CYS A 471 -1.66 -6.13 4.83
N ALA A 472 -2.72 -6.80 5.29
CA ALA A 472 -2.73 -7.56 6.54
C ALA A 472 -1.92 -8.87 6.42
N ILE A 473 -2.11 -9.62 5.33
CA ILE A 473 -1.30 -10.81 5.01
C ILE A 473 0.16 -10.39 4.84
N GLU A 474 0.43 -9.22 4.24
CA GLU A 474 1.79 -8.72 4.07
C GLU A 474 2.48 -8.37 5.40
N LYS A 475 1.78 -7.70 6.33
CA LYS A 475 2.29 -7.46 7.70
C LYS A 475 2.39 -8.76 8.52
N PHE A 476 1.56 -9.76 8.24
CA PHE A 476 1.57 -11.05 8.92
C PHE A 476 2.77 -11.92 8.51
N LEU A 477 2.98 -12.15 7.20
CA LEU A 477 4.04 -13.03 6.69
C LEU A 477 5.41 -12.35 6.58
N TRP A 478 5.45 -11.04 6.30
CA TRP A 478 6.69 -10.32 5.99
C TRP A 478 6.91 -9.05 6.82
N GLY A 479 6.03 -8.76 7.79
CA GLY A 479 6.20 -7.67 8.76
C GLY A 479 6.07 -6.25 8.20
N ARG A 480 5.71 -6.09 6.91
CA ARG A 480 5.49 -4.80 6.21
C ARG A 480 4.68 -5.00 4.93
N GLY A 481 4.14 -3.92 4.37
CA GLY A 481 3.54 -3.92 3.04
C GLY A 481 4.58 -4.02 1.92
N PHE A 482 4.17 -4.52 0.75
CA PHE A 482 5.05 -4.73 -0.41
C PHE A 482 5.54 -3.44 -1.10
N CYS A 483 4.87 -2.30 -0.90
CA CYS A 483 5.38 -1.02 -1.40
C CYS A 483 5.16 0.14 -0.43
N SER A 484 5.98 1.19 -0.55
CA SER A 484 5.90 2.38 0.30
C SER A 484 4.57 3.16 0.22
N ARG A 485 3.74 2.90 -0.82
CA ARG A 485 2.37 3.42 -0.91
C ARG A 485 1.37 2.60 -0.11
N SER A 486 1.50 1.26 -0.09
CA SER A 486 0.69 0.42 0.79
C SER A 486 1.14 0.54 2.25
N GLU A 487 2.41 0.87 2.52
CA GLU A 487 2.93 0.97 3.90
C GLU A 487 2.12 1.94 4.78
N LEU A 488 1.69 3.10 4.25
CA LEU A 488 0.82 4.04 4.98
C LEU A 488 -0.56 3.45 5.33
N HIS A 489 -1.02 2.44 4.59
CA HIS A 489 -2.26 1.71 4.85
C HIS A 489 -2.02 0.43 5.67
N ALA A 490 -0.90 -0.26 5.48
CA ALA A 490 -0.50 -1.48 6.20
C ALA A 490 0.00 -1.21 7.63
N VAL A 491 0.57 -0.03 7.88
CA VAL A 491 0.78 0.47 9.25
C VAL A 491 -0.56 0.55 9.97
N ASN A 492 -1.58 1.13 9.35
CA ASN A 492 -2.84 1.41 10.03
C ASN A 492 -3.79 0.19 10.11
N LEU A 493 -3.98 -0.50 8.98
CA LEU A 493 -5.07 -1.47 8.71
C LEU A 493 -6.48 -0.89 8.97
N GLY A 494 -6.57 0.44 8.87
CA GLY A 494 -7.68 1.28 9.31
C GLY A 494 -7.14 2.47 10.13
N PRO A 495 -7.40 3.75 9.77
CA PRO A 495 -6.90 4.91 10.49
C PRO A 495 -7.50 5.06 11.90
N GLY A 496 -6.82 4.40 12.85
CA GLY A 496 -7.08 4.34 14.29
C GLY A 496 -7.89 5.50 14.84
N SER A 497 -9.13 5.21 15.22
CA SER A 497 -10.15 6.20 15.59
C SER A 497 -9.64 7.29 16.56
N GLY A 498 -9.43 8.50 16.04
CA GLY A 498 -9.19 9.72 16.82
C GLY A 498 -7.75 10.21 16.95
N THR A 499 -6.71 9.39 16.69
CA THR A 499 -5.30 9.84 16.82
C THR A 499 -4.42 9.47 15.64
N LEU A 500 -3.83 10.49 15.01
CA LEU A 500 -3.21 10.49 13.69
C LEU A 500 -1.82 9.80 13.59
N SER A 501 -1.52 8.79 14.42
CA SER A 501 -0.14 8.25 14.55
C SER A 501 0.04 6.80 15.04
N ARG A 502 -1.02 6.01 15.28
CA ARG A 502 -0.87 4.65 15.81
C ARG A 502 -1.73 3.63 15.06
N SER A 503 -1.11 2.52 14.68
CA SER A 503 -1.76 1.31 14.17
C SER A 503 -2.76 0.74 15.16
N LEU A 504 -3.88 0.19 14.69
CA LEU A 504 -4.73 -0.64 15.56
C LEU A 504 -4.00 -1.93 15.99
N THR A 505 -3.21 -2.53 15.09
CA THR A 505 -2.38 -3.71 15.40
C THR A 505 -1.32 -3.40 16.46
N ASP A 506 -0.61 -2.27 16.32
CA ASP A 506 0.43 -1.90 17.30
C ASP A 506 -0.17 -1.33 18.62
N TYR A 507 -1.46 -0.99 18.62
CA TYR A 507 -2.20 -0.66 19.85
C TYR A 507 -2.75 -1.92 20.55
N LEU A 508 -3.20 -2.93 19.80
CA LEU A 508 -3.79 -4.18 20.34
C LEU A 508 -2.80 -5.36 20.42
N GLY A 509 -1.50 -5.11 20.22
CA GLY A 509 -0.38 -6.05 20.42
C GLY A 509 -0.22 -7.16 19.38
N PHE A 510 -1.29 -7.48 18.66
CA PHE A 510 -1.35 -8.47 17.57
C PHE A 510 -2.26 -7.96 16.44
N LEU A 511 -2.17 -8.54 15.24
CA LEU A 511 -2.96 -8.20 14.05
C LEU A 511 -4.43 -7.88 14.38
N ALA A 512 -4.89 -6.72 13.93
CA ALA A 512 -6.25 -6.22 14.10
C ALA A 512 -6.63 -5.26 12.95
N LEU A 513 -7.92 -5.22 12.62
CA LEU A 513 -8.51 -4.49 11.49
C LEU A 513 -9.60 -3.52 11.97
N GLU A 514 -9.72 -2.34 11.35
CA GLU A 514 -10.96 -1.55 11.39
C GLU A 514 -11.88 -1.94 10.21
N GLU A 515 -13.09 -1.35 10.14
CA GLU A 515 -13.95 -1.45 8.94
C GLU A 515 -13.15 -1.10 7.66
N PRO A 516 -13.20 -1.89 6.57
CA PRO A 516 -12.34 -1.68 5.39
C PRO A 516 -12.44 -0.27 4.77
N THR A 517 -13.59 0.37 4.90
CA THR A 517 -13.89 1.70 4.35
C THR A 517 -13.27 2.85 5.14
N SER A 518 -12.77 2.61 6.35
CA SER A 518 -12.12 3.58 7.23
C SER A 518 -10.98 4.36 6.53
N SER A 519 -10.20 3.67 5.70
CA SER A 519 -9.06 4.23 4.94
C SER A 519 -9.45 5.05 3.70
N SER A 520 -10.75 5.14 3.37
CA SER A 520 -11.23 5.80 2.15
C SER A 520 -11.72 7.23 2.40
N PHE A 521 -11.55 8.12 1.41
CA PHE A 521 -12.11 9.46 1.43
C PHE A 521 -13.19 9.57 0.35
N GLU A 522 -14.44 9.78 0.73
CA GLU A 522 -15.57 10.07 -0.19
C GLU A 522 -15.70 9.09 -1.39
N GLU A 523 -15.66 7.79 -1.12
CA GLU A 523 -15.69 6.70 -2.13
C GLU A 523 -14.40 6.58 -3.00
N SER A 524 -13.29 7.21 -2.63
CA SER A 524 -12.00 7.08 -3.34
C SER A 524 -11.50 5.63 -3.47
N PRO A 525 -10.88 5.23 -4.60
CA PRO A 525 -10.14 3.97 -4.70
C PRO A 525 -8.83 4.02 -3.90
N PRO A 526 -8.22 2.86 -3.58
CA PRO A 526 -6.82 2.77 -3.17
C PRO A 526 -5.88 3.38 -4.22
N PRO A 527 -4.59 3.66 -3.90
CA PRO A 527 -3.68 4.41 -4.76
C PRO A 527 -3.48 3.83 -6.19
N LEU A 528 -4.33 4.24 -7.14
CA LEU A 528 -4.41 3.69 -8.51
C LEU A 528 -3.08 3.68 -9.26
N THR A 529 -2.15 4.56 -8.90
CA THR A 529 -0.78 4.64 -9.44
C THR A 529 0.08 3.40 -9.18
N ILE A 530 -0.40 2.42 -8.39
CA ILE A 530 0.19 1.07 -8.28
C ILE A 530 0.01 0.30 -9.60
N TRP A 531 -1.16 0.38 -10.24
CA TRP A 531 -1.50 -0.40 -11.44
C TRP A 531 -1.62 0.46 -12.71
N CYS A 532 -2.07 1.71 -12.59
CA CYS A 532 -2.30 2.63 -13.70
C CYS A 532 -1.02 3.38 -14.08
N LYS A 533 -0.41 3.00 -15.22
CA LYS A 533 0.82 3.61 -15.75
C LYS A 533 0.61 4.90 -16.58
N THR A 534 -0.64 5.29 -16.86
CA THR A 534 -0.98 6.50 -17.63
C THR A 534 -2.15 7.25 -17.00
N ASN A 535 -2.19 8.57 -17.16
CA ASN A 535 -3.30 9.40 -16.68
C ASN A 535 -4.63 9.04 -17.39
N GLN A 536 -4.57 8.61 -18.65
CA GLN A 536 -5.76 8.15 -19.38
C GLN A 536 -6.36 6.90 -18.72
N THR A 537 -5.55 5.90 -18.39
CA THR A 537 -6.01 4.71 -17.66
C THR A 537 -6.48 5.06 -16.25
N PHE A 538 -5.77 5.96 -15.55
CA PHE A 538 -6.16 6.44 -14.22
C PHE A 538 -7.57 7.04 -14.24
N HIS A 539 -7.85 8.04 -15.09
CA HIS A 539 -9.17 8.67 -15.18
C HIS A 539 -10.26 7.72 -15.67
N ALA A 540 -9.92 6.76 -16.54
CA ALA A 540 -10.87 5.77 -17.04
C ALA A 540 -11.26 4.72 -15.98
N VAL A 541 -10.36 4.41 -15.03
CA VAL A 541 -10.66 3.59 -13.84
C VAL A 541 -11.45 4.39 -12.81
N ASP A 542 -10.97 5.59 -12.45
CA ASP A 542 -11.61 6.51 -11.50
C ASP A 542 -13.07 6.83 -11.87
N ALA A 543 -13.39 6.94 -13.16
CA ALA A 543 -14.75 7.15 -13.62
C ALA A 543 -15.68 5.94 -13.35
N VAL A 544 -15.20 4.71 -13.51
CA VAL A 544 -16.02 3.47 -13.42
C VAL A 544 -16.05 2.89 -12.00
N PHE A 545 -15.09 3.24 -11.15
CA PHE A 545 -14.99 2.77 -9.77
C PHE A 545 -16.24 3.15 -8.94
N GLY A 546 -16.69 2.24 -8.06
CA GLY A 546 -17.90 2.38 -7.26
C GLY A 546 -19.22 2.21 -8.02
N LEU A 547 -19.19 1.90 -9.34
CA LEU A 547 -20.41 1.62 -10.11
C LEU A 547 -21.08 0.29 -9.69
N ALA A 548 -20.29 -0.74 -9.36
CA ALA A 548 -20.82 -2.06 -9.02
C ALA A 548 -21.66 -2.03 -7.73
N ASP A 549 -21.27 -1.21 -6.75
CA ASP A 549 -22.01 -0.95 -5.51
C ASP A 549 -23.39 -0.27 -5.75
N GLN A 550 -23.68 0.13 -6.99
CA GLN A 550 -24.93 0.76 -7.43
C GLN A 550 -25.78 -0.14 -8.33
N LEU A 551 -25.37 -1.37 -8.63
CA LEU A 551 -26.16 -2.29 -9.46
C LEU A 551 -27.54 -2.57 -8.84
N GLN A 552 -27.58 -2.76 -7.51
CA GLN A 552 -28.83 -2.97 -6.74
C GLN A 552 -29.60 -1.68 -6.39
N SER A 553 -29.34 -0.58 -7.11
CA SER A 553 -30.10 0.68 -7.02
C SER A 553 -31.24 0.72 -8.05
N SER A 554 -32.10 1.74 -8.01
CA SER A 554 -33.15 1.90 -9.03
C SER A 554 -32.59 2.49 -10.33
N TYR A 555 -33.24 2.20 -11.46
CA TYR A 555 -32.82 2.63 -12.80
C TYR A 555 -32.47 4.14 -12.92
N PRO A 556 -33.17 5.09 -12.26
CA PRO A 556 -32.75 6.50 -12.25
C PRO A 556 -31.36 6.73 -11.64
N VAL A 557 -31.00 6.00 -10.57
CA VAL A 557 -29.70 6.12 -9.90
C VAL A 557 -28.59 5.52 -10.74
N LEU A 558 -28.76 4.28 -11.21
CA LEU A 558 -27.78 3.60 -12.03
C LEU A 558 -27.58 4.33 -13.37
N GLY A 559 -28.67 4.75 -14.02
CA GLY A 559 -28.63 5.57 -15.23
C GLY A 559 -27.93 6.90 -15.03
N ARG A 560 -28.20 7.61 -13.92
CA ARG A 560 -27.53 8.87 -13.55
C ARG A 560 -26.02 8.67 -13.40
N LYS A 561 -25.57 7.57 -12.79
CA LYS A 561 -24.14 7.21 -12.69
C LYS A 561 -23.55 6.93 -14.08
N LEU A 562 -24.21 6.10 -14.91
CA LEU A 562 -23.76 5.81 -16.29
C LEU A 562 -23.61 7.06 -17.17
N ILE A 563 -24.57 7.99 -17.12
CA ILE A 563 -24.51 9.25 -17.89
C ILE A 563 -23.41 10.17 -17.34
N LEU A 564 -23.18 10.23 -16.02
CA LEU A 564 -22.06 10.97 -15.44
C LEU A 564 -20.69 10.42 -15.88
N ILE A 565 -20.53 9.10 -16.00
CA ILE A 565 -19.31 8.46 -16.54
C ILE A 565 -19.03 8.96 -17.96
N LEU A 566 -20.04 8.92 -18.83
CA LEU A 566 -19.95 9.39 -20.20
C LEU A 566 -19.61 10.89 -20.28
N LEU A 567 -20.31 11.73 -19.52
CA LEU A 567 -20.07 13.18 -19.54
C LEU A 567 -18.68 13.53 -19.01
N LYS A 568 -18.18 12.84 -17.97
CA LYS A 568 -16.77 12.96 -17.52
C LYS A 568 -15.80 12.58 -18.63
N GLU A 569 -16.00 11.43 -19.29
CA GLU A 569 -15.12 10.93 -20.35
C GLU A 569 -15.07 11.87 -21.58
N LEU A 570 -16.22 12.41 -22.00
CA LEU A 570 -16.30 13.39 -23.09
C LEU A 570 -15.68 14.74 -22.73
N HIS A 571 -15.73 15.15 -21.46
CA HIS A 571 -15.16 16.40 -20.97
C HIS A 571 -13.62 16.32 -20.84
N ILE A 572 -13.08 15.25 -20.25
CA ILE A 572 -11.64 15.07 -20.00
C ILE A 572 -10.85 15.00 -21.31
N ARG A 573 -11.39 14.34 -22.34
CA ARG A 573 -10.71 14.13 -23.65
C ARG A 573 -10.44 15.41 -24.46
N LYS A 574 -10.79 16.60 -23.96
CA LYS A 574 -10.78 17.86 -24.73
C LYS A 574 -10.04 19.06 -24.11
N ASN A 575 -9.46 18.95 -22.90
CA ASN A 575 -8.86 20.09 -22.17
C ASN A 575 -9.78 21.33 -22.14
N ASN A 576 -11.04 21.13 -21.72
CA ASN A 576 -12.01 22.23 -21.64
C ASN A 576 -11.55 23.29 -20.60
N ILE A 577 -11.83 24.55 -20.91
CA ILE A 577 -11.49 25.71 -20.05
C ILE A 577 -12.38 25.76 -18.81
N LEU A 578 -13.65 25.33 -18.94
CA LEU A 578 -14.61 25.19 -17.85
C LEU A 578 -14.32 23.96 -17.00
N ASN A 579 -14.61 24.03 -15.71
CA ASN A 579 -14.61 22.83 -14.87
C ASN A 579 -15.85 21.94 -15.12
N PHE A 580 -15.83 20.71 -14.59
CA PHE A 580 -16.89 19.74 -14.84
C PHE A 580 -18.26 20.16 -14.26
N ALA A 581 -18.30 20.95 -13.19
CA ALA A 581 -19.55 21.42 -12.59
C ALA A 581 -20.21 22.51 -13.46
N GLU A 582 -19.43 23.47 -13.96
CA GLU A 582 -19.87 24.46 -14.95
C GLU A 582 -20.36 23.77 -16.23
N PHE A 583 -19.62 22.80 -16.74
CA PHE A 583 -20.02 22.01 -17.91
C PHE A 583 -21.37 21.30 -17.68
N LEU A 584 -21.55 20.61 -16.54
CA LEU A 584 -22.81 19.94 -16.21
C LEU A 584 -23.97 20.93 -15.99
N SER A 585 -23.70 22.12 -15.45
CA SER A 585 -24.69 23.20 -15.32
C SER A 585 -25.15 23.70 -16.69
N THR A 586 -24.22 23.92 -17.63
CA THR A 586 -24.53 24.30 -19.02
C THR A 586 -25.40 23.27 -19.75
N LEU A 587 -25.29 21.97 -19.43
CA LEU A 587 -26.14 20.92 -20.02
C LEU A 587 -27.58 20.88 -19.44
N LYS A 588 -27.79 21.47 -18.26
CA LYS A 588 -29.09 21.61 -17.57
C LYS A 588 -29.78 22.96 -17.84
N ALA A 589 -29.01 23.99 -18.19
CA ALA A 589 -29.53 25.31 -18.50
C ALA A 589 -30.37 25.28 -19.81
N SER A 590 -31.56 25.89 -19.79
CA SER A 590 -32.34 26.16 -21.00
C SER A 590 -31.74 27.29 -21.82
N GLU A 591 -31.09 28.25 -21.18
CA GLU A 591 -30.45 29.41 -21.80
C GLU A 591 -29.04 29.62 -21.21
N SER A 592 -28.03 29.58 -22.06
CA SER A 592 -26.63 29.90 -21.73
C SER A 592 -26.20 31.11 -22.56
N THR A 593 -25.55 32.09 -21.92
CA THR A 593 -25.03 33.29 -22.57
C THR A 593 -23.93 32.98 -23.60
N SER A 594 -23.16 31.91 -23.37
CA SER A 594 -22.33 31.28 -24.41
C SER A 594 -23.07 30.08 -25.00
N ARG A 595 -23.76 30.28 -26.14
CA ARG A 595 -24.53 29.23 -26.80
C ARG A 595 -23.61 28.17 -27.46
N PRO A 596 -23.67 26.89 -27.06
CA PRO A 596 -23.06 25.81 -27.85
C PRO A 596 -23.80 25.63 -29.19
N ASN A 597 -23.17 24.97 -30.16
CA ASN A 597 -23.72 24.87 -31.51
C ASN A 597 -24.79 23.75 -31.58
N VAL A 598 -26.04 24.13 -31.33
CA VAL A 598 -27.20 23.20 -31.36
C VAL A 598 -27.47 22.78 -32.80
N ARG A 599 -27.25 21.49 -33.12
CA ARG A 599 -27.38 20.97 -34.50
C ARG A 599 -28.74 20.35 -34.81
N GLU A 600 -29.20 19.44 -33.95
CA GLU A 600 -30.47 18.73 -34.13
C GLU A 600 -31.23 18.61 -32.80
N LYS A 601 -32.53 18.33 -32.91
CA LYS A 601 -33.40 17.88 -31.81
C LYS A 601 -33.42 16.37 -31.75
N VAL A 602 -33.35 15.80 -30.55
CA VAL A 602 -33.30 14.35 -30.29
C VAL A 602 -34.23 13.99 -29.13
N SER A 603 -34.98 12.90 -29.26
CA SER A 603 -35.79 12.35 -28.17
C SER A 603 -34.95 11.50 -27.20
N VAL A 604 -35.32 11.48 -25.91
CA VAL A 604 -34.62 10.67 -24.90
C VAL A 604 -34.54 9.19 -25.29
N GLY A 605 -35.60 8.62 -25.87
CA GLY A 605 -35.61 7.24 -26.34
C GLY A 605 -34.59 6.96 -27.44
N TYR A 606 -34.50 7.82 -28.47
CA TYR A 606 -33.52 7.66 -29.55
C TYR A 606 -32.08 7.82 -29.03
N LEU A 607 -31.85 8.78 -28.13
CA LEU A 607 -30.54 8.96 -27.49
C LEU A 607 -30.13 7.73 -26.68
N SER A 608 -31.03 7.22 -25.84
CA SER A 608 -30.78 6.08 -24.95
C SER A 608 -30.53 4.78 -25.72
N PHE A 609 -31.30 4.52 -26.78
CA PHE A 609 -31.09 3.38 -27.69
C PHE A 609 -29.76 3.46 -28.47
N ASN A 610 -29.30 4.67 -28.82
CA ASN A 610 -27.98 4.84 -29.43
C ASN A 610 -26.85 4.69 -28.42
N LEU A 611 -27.08 5.05 -27.15
CA LEU A 611 -26.12 4.91 -26.06
C LEU A 611 -26.01 3.47 -25.53
N SER A 612 -27.10 2.70 -25.44
CA SER A 612 -27.01 1.27 -25.07
C SER A 612 -26.17 0.47 -26.07
N LYS A 613 -26.27 0.82 -27.36
CA LYS A 613 -25.37 0.38 -28.45
C LYS A 613 -23.93 0.91 -28.37
N CYS A 614 -23.46 1.35 -27.20
CA CYS A 614 -22.05 1.66 -26.90
C CYS A 614 -21.39 0.62 -25.97
N LYS A 615 -22.10 -0.45 -25.60
CA LYS A 615 -21.54 -1.65 -24.97
C LYS A 615 -20.34 -2.19 -25.76
N GLY A 616 -19.31 -2.70 -25.09
CA GLY A 616 -18.10 -3.24 -25.72
C GLY A 616 -17.14 -2.23 -26.37
N LEU A 617 -17.43 -0.92 -26.36
CA LEU A 617 -16.46 0.10 -26.79
C LEU A 617 -15.25 0.16 -25.84
N ARG A 618 -14.07 0.50 -26.38
CA ARG A 618 -12.85 0.74 -25.59
C ARG A 618 -12.89 2.13 -24.94
N SER A 619 -13.83 2.31 -23.99
CA SER A 619 -14.08 3.55 -23.28
C SER A 619 -14.62 3.27 -21.87
N ALA A 620 -14.51 4.25 -20.96
CA ALA A 620 -15.00 4.12 -19.58
C ALA A 620 -16.53 3.87 -19.57
N PHE A 621 -17.27 4.60 -20.42
CA PHE A 621 -18.69 4.36 -20.60
C PHE A 621 -19.02 2.99 -21.21
N GLY A 622 -18.19 2.48 -22.14
CA GLY A 622 -18.39 1.17 -22.75
C GLY A 622 -18.29 0.04 -21.74
N ARG A 623 -17.24 0.06 -20.89
CA ARG A 623 -17.08 -0.91 -19.81
C ARG A 623 -18.13 -0.76 -18.71
N ALA A 624 -18.59 0.46 -18.42
CA ALA A 624 -19.68 0.68 -17.48
C ALA A 624 -20.99 -0.01 -17.93
N LEU A 625 -21.31 0.03 -19.23
CA LEU A 625 -22.43 -0.73 -19.80
C LEU A 625 -22.19 -2.25 -19.79
N ASP A 626 -20.95 -2.69 -20.01
CA ASP A 626 -20.60 -4.12 -19.90
C ASP A 626 -20.86 -4.62 -18.47
N ILE A 627 -20.39 -3.91 -17.43
CA ILE A 627 -20.54 -4.31 -16.01
C ILE A 627 -22.01 -4.45 -15.61
N VAL A 628 -22.88 -3.53 -16.05
CA VAL A 628 -24.32 -3.61 -15.77
C VAL A 628 -24.94 -4.85 -16.45
N TYR A 629 -24.61 -5.09 -17.72
CA TYR A 629 -25.11 -6.26 -18.45
C TYR A 629 -24.53 -7.60 -17.94
N GLU A 630 -23.29 -7.61 -17.44
CA GLU A 630 -22.61 -8.80 -16.92
C GLU A 630 -23.15 -9.29 -15.56
N LYS A 631 -24.01 -8.51 -14.88
CA LYS A 631 -24.48 -8.81 -13.50
C LYS A 631 -25.99 -8.98 -13.34
N GLU A 632 -26.83 -8.54 -14.28
CA GLU A 632 -28.28 -8.83 -14.26
C GLU A 632 -28.77 -9.25 -15.65
N GLU A 633 -29.28 -10.47 -15.76
CA GLU A 633 -29.86 -11.00 -17.00
C GLU A 633 -31.19 -10.31 -17.34
N GLY A 634 -31.37 -9.92 -18.60
CA GLY A 634 -32.61 -9.30 -19.09
C GLY A 634 -32.75 -7.79 -18.87
N ILE A 635 -31.73 -7.10 -18.31
CA ILE A 635 -31.73 -5.62 -18.23
C ILE A 635 -31.93 -4.96 -19.60
N ASP A 636 -32.83 -3.96 -19.68
CA ASP A 636 -32.80 -2.98 -20.77
C ASP A 636 -31.92 -1.77 -20.40
N LEU A 637 -30.72 -1.75 -20.98
CA LEU A 637 -29.80 -0.62 -20.86
C LEU A 637 -30.40 0.68 -21.42
N ALA A 638 -31.30 0.64 -22.40
CA ALA A 638 -31.95 1.83 -22.95
C ALA A 638 -32.97 2.44 -21.98
N GLU A 639 -33.74 1.63 -21.25
CA GLU A 639 -34.60 2.11 -20.17
C GLU A 639 -33.78 2.79 -19.06
N ILE A 640 -32.72 2.12 -18.58
CA ILE A 640 -31.84 2.66 -17.53
C ILE A 640 -31.22 4.01 -17.94
N LEU A 641 -30.70 4.11 -19.17
CA LEU A 641 -30.14 5.36 -19.69
C LEU A 641 -31.21 6.45 -19.85
N SER A 642 -32.43 6.10 -20.24
CA SER A 642 -33.57 7.01 -20.34
C SER A 642 -33.96 7.59 -18.98
N CYS A 643 -34.06 6.74 -17.95
CA CYS A 643 -34.26 7.13 -16.56
C CYS A 643 -33.12 8.06 -16.07
N GLY A 644 -31.87 7.74 -16.40
CA GLY A 644 -30.70 8.54 -16.04
C GLY A 644 -30.71 9.95 -16.63
N ILE A 645 -31.02 10.08 -17.92
CA ILE A 645 -31.14 11.38 -18.61
C ILE A 645 -32.26 12.23 -17.98
N SER A 646 -33.39 11.59 -17.65
CA SER A 646 -34.58 12.24 -17.07
C SER A 646 -34.39 12.65 -15.59
N GLU A 647 -33.62 11.88 -14.82
CA GLU A 647 -33.22 12.20 -13.44
C GLU A 647 -32.17 13.32 -13.39
N MET A 648 -31.30 13.41 -14.41
CA MET A 648 -30.34 14.49 -14.55
C MET A 648 -30.95 15.79 -15.12
N ASP A 649 -32.18 15.74 -15.66
CA ASP A 649 -32.89 16.85 -16.30
C ASP A 649 -32.05 17.61 -17.35
N LEU A 650 -31.36 16.86 -18.21
CA LEU A 650 -30.50 17.42 -19.26
C LEU A 650 -31.34 17.99 -20.40
N LYS A 651 -31.16 19.29 -20.70
CA LYS A 651 -31.86 20.00 -21.80
C LYS A 651 -31.09 19.91 -23.12
N ILE A 652 -29.76 19.79 -23.03
CA ILE A 652 -28.87 19.57 -24.17
C ILE A 652 -27.87 18.44 -23.87
N PHE A 653 -27.35 17.80 -24.92
CA PHE A 653 -26.42 16.68 -24.80
C PHE A 653 -25.28 16.77 -25.83
N PRO A 654 -24.02 16.42 -25.49
CA PRO A 654 -22.91 16.40 -26.44
C PRO A 654 -23.17 15.51 -27.67
N LYS A 655 -23.03 16.05 -28.88
CA LYS A 655 -23.20 15.29 -30.13
C LYS A 655 -22.01 14.35 -30.35
N PHE A 656 -22.13 13.11 -29.91
CA PHE A 656 -21.03 12.14 -29.90
C PHE A 656 -20.91 11.32 -31.20
N LYS A 657 -19.71 10.77 -31.42
CA LYS A 657 -19.38 9.77 -32.45
C LYS A 657 -18.85 8.50 -31.80
N LYS A 658 -19.00 7.35 -32.46
CA LYS A 658 -18.55 6.02 -31.98
C LYS A 658 -17.14 5.61 -32.44
N TYR A 659 -16.41 6.55 -33.04
CA TYR A 659 -15.04 6.37 -33.50
C TYR A 659 -14.16 7.55 -33.08
N ASP A 660 -12.86 7.31 -32.93
CA ASP A 660 -11.85 8.36 -32.80
C ASP A 660 -11.32 8.83 -34.16
N SER A 661 -10.37 9.79 -34.15
CA SER A 661 -9.70 10.32 -35.35
C SER A 661 -8.91 9.27 -36.14
N SER A 662 -8.53 8.16 -35.50
CA SER A 662 -7.80 7.03 -36.08
C SER A 662 -8.73 5.86 -36.45
N ARG A 663 -10.05 6.07 -36.41
CA ARG A 663 -11.13 5.09 -36.66
C ARG A 663 -11.20 3.92 -35.66
N ASN A 664 -10.57 4.01 -34.49
CA ASN A 664 -10.79 3.02 -33.42
C ASN A 664 -12.19 3.20 -32.83
N GLN A 665 -12.81 2.08 -32.42
CA GLN A 665 -14.10 2.08 -31.73
C GLN A 665 -13.98 2.72 -30.32
N SER A 666 -14.47 3.95 -30.18
CA SER A 666 -14.44 4.72 -28.94
C SER A 666 -15.44 5.88 -29.00
N ILE A 667 -16.00 6.28 -27.86
CA ILE A 667 -16.90 7.44 -27.82
C ILE A 667 -16.12 8.77 -27.81
N THR A 668 -16.50 9.71 -28.69
CA THR A 668 -15.81 11.02 -28.85
C THR A 668 -16.80 12.16 -29.08
N TRP A 669 -16.42 13.38 -28.70
CA TRP A 669 -17.16 14.62 -28.94
C TRP A 669 -16.19 15.68 -29.47
N ASN A 670 -16.67 16.60 -30.33
CA ASN A 670 -15.80 17.63 -30.90
C ASN A 670 -15.54 18.83 -29.96
N GLY A 671 -16.36 19.00 -28.92
CA GLY A 671 -16.28 20.10 -27.95
C GLY A 671 -17.23 21.27 -28.22
N VAL A 672 -18.04 21.20 -29.30
CA VAL A 672 -18.82 22.36 -29.78
C VAL A 672 -20.27 21.99 -30.15
N ASP A 673 -20.47 20.88 -30.86
CA ASP A 673 -21.80 20.50 -31.35
C ASP A 673 -22.61 19.79 -30.26
N VAL A 674 -23.87 20.20 -30.08
CA VAL A 674 -24.81 19.57 -29.13
C VAL A 674 -26.15 19.25 -29.79
N TRP A 675 -26.85 18.29 -29.19
CA TRP A 675 -28.26 17.99 -29.46
C TRP A 675 -29.14 18.68 -28.42
N GLN A 676 -30.32 19.17 -28.84
CA GLN A 676 -31.38 19.55 -27.92
C GLN A 676 -32.21 18.32 -27.55
N VAL A 677 -32.35 18.04 -26.26
CA VAL A 677 -33.02 16.84 -25.73
C VAL A 677 -34.49 17.16 -25.46
N HIS A 678 -35.39 16.33 -25.98
CA HIS A 678 -36.83 16.43 -25.71
C HIS A 678 -37.35 15.18 -24.97
N VAL A 679 -37.95 15.44 -23.81
CA VAL A 679 -38.77 14.50 -23.01
C VAL A 679 -40.23 14.56 -23.52
N SER A 680 -40.99 13.47 -23.42
CA SER A 680 -42.43 13.49 -23.74
C SER A 680 -43.21 14.35 -22.73
N ARG A 681 -44.18 15.14 -23.21
CA ARG A 681 -44.94 16.09 -22.35
C ARG A 681 -45.78 15.39 -21.27
N GLU A 682 -46.31 14.21 -21.58
CA GLU A 682 -47.23 13.46 -20.71
C GLU A 682 -46.56 12.98 -19.41
N THR A 683 -45.33 12.45 -19.50
CA THR A 683 -44.62 11.90 -18.34
C THR A 683 -44.20 12.97 -17.34
N ALA A 684 -43.85 14.17 -17.81
CA ALA A 684 -43.45 15.28 -16.96
C ALA A 684 -44.61 15.79 -16.07
N ALA A 685 -45.82 15.90 -16.63
CA ALA A 685 -47.00 16.36 -15.92
C ALA A 685 -47.51 15.36 -14.86
N ALA A 686 -47.43 14.05 -15.16
CA ALA A 686 -47.85 13.00 -14.23
C ALA A 686 -46.94 12.91 -12.99
N ASP A 687 -45.61 12.98 -13.17
CA ASP A 687 -44.63 13.07 -12.08
C ASP A 687 -44.90 14.28 -11.16
N GLU A 688 -45.26 15.43 -11.75
CA GLU A 688 -45.48 16.70 -11.04
C GLU A 688 -46.78 16.70 -10.22
N THR A 689 -47.86 16.18 -10.81
CA THR A 689 -49.14 15.99 -10.12
C THR A 689 -48.99 15.04 -8.93
N SER A 690 -48.31 13.91 -9.14
CA SER A 690 -48.07 12.90 -8.09
C SER A 690 -47.24 13.45 -6.92
N ALA A 691 -46.24 14.28 -7.21
CA ALA A 691 -45.41 14.91 -6.19
C ALA A 691 -46.19 15.93 -5.34
N ARG A 692 -47.16 16.65 -5.93
CA ARG A 692 -48.04 17.57 -5.19
C ARG A 692 -48.97 16.81 -4.25
N THR A 693 -49.64 15.75 -4.70
CA THR A 693 -50.50 14.92 -3.85
C THR A 693 -49.74 14.40 -2.63
N ILE A 694 -48.58 13.76 -2.84
CA ILE A 694 -47.75 13.25 -1.73
C ILE A 694 -47.23 14.36 -0.82
N THR A 695 -46.99 15.58 -1.33
CA THR A 695 -46.60 16.72 -0.48
C THR A 695 -47.75 17.12 0.45
N CYS A 696 -48.98 17.24 -0.04
CA CYS A 696 -50.16 17.50 0.79
C CYS A 696 -50.38 16.39 1.83
N ASP A 697 -50.32 15.12 1.41
CA ASP A 697 -50.49 13.95 2.29
C ASP A 697 -49.45 13.90 3.42
N VAL A 698 -48.22 14.36 3.15
CA VAL A 698 -47.16 14.45 4.17
C VAL A 698 -47.35 15.65 5.09
N VAL A 699 -47.72 16.83 4.57
CA VAL A 699 -47.92 18.03 5.39
C VAL A 699 -49.04 17.82 6.41
N ASN A 700 -50.18 17.28 5.96
CA ASN A 700 -51.29 16.89 6.82
C ASN A 700 -50.84 15.90 7.93
N GLU A 701 -49.97 14.96 7.60
CA GLU A 701 -49.51 13.91 8.52
C GLU A 701 -48.38 14.39 9.47
N LEU A 702 -47.56 15.37 9.05
CA LEU A 702 -46.62 16.08 9.92
C LEU A 702 -47.36 16.86 11.02
N GLU A 703 -48.44 17.54 10.66
CA GLU A 703 -49.30 18.25 11.61
C GLU A 703 -50.08 17.26 12.50
N ARG A 704 -50.75 16.26 11.92
CA ARG A 704 -51.58 15.28 12.65
C ARG A 704 -50.79 14.45 13.67
N ARG A 705 -49.52 14.14 13.40
CA ARG A 705 -48.64 13.43 14.35
C ARG A 705 -47.90 14.36 15.32
N GLY A 706 -48.07 15.67 15.22
CA GLY A 706 -47.33 16.65 16.03
C GLY A 706 -45.83 16.68 15.74
N LEU A 707 -45.38 16.14 14.61
CA LEU A 707 -43.96 16.11 14.23
C LEU A 707 -43.42 17.53 14.01
N VAL A 708 -44.23 18.45 13.50
CA VAL A 708 -43.88 19.87 13.27
C VAL A 708 -45.07 20.76 13.65
N HIS A 709 -44.82 21.93 14.24
CA HIS A 709 -45.87 22.91 14.51
C HIS A 709 -46.45 23.50 13.22
N ALA A 710 -47.77 23.35 13.02
CA ALA A 710 -48.54 23.85 11.87
C ALA A 710 -48.30 25.34 11.51
N SER A 711 -47.97 26.17 12.50
CA SER A 711 -47.62 27.58 12.28
C SER A 711 -46.41 27.79 11.35
N LYS A 712 -45.53 26.79 11.19
CA LYS A 712 -44.36 26.84 10.30
C LYS A 712 -44.68 26.65 8.82
N PHE A 713 -45.83 26.08 8.47
CA PHE A 713 -46.23 25.88 7.07
C PHE A 713 -47.02 27.06 6.50
N ARG A 714 -47.66 27.85 7.38
CA ARG A 714 -48.49 29.03 7.01
C ARG A 714 -47.71 30.19 6.36
N THR A 715 -46.38 30.14 6.34
CA THR A 715 -45.53 31.15 5.69
C THR A 715 -45.28 30.90 4.20
N PHE A 716 -45.91 29.88 3.61
CA PHE A 716 -45.72 29.49 2.21
C PHE A 716 -47.05 29.52 1.45
N GLU A 717 -47.16 30.38 0.43
CA GLU A 717 -48.33 30.51 -0.45
C GLU A 717 -48.61 29.23 -1.25
N ILE A 718 -47.54 28.56 -1.72
CA ILE A 718 -47.59 27.22 -2.31
C ILE A 718 -46.45 26.42 -1.70
N LEU A 719 -46.78 25.42 -0.87
CA LEU A 719 -45.80 24.59 -0.19
C LEU A 719 -45.42 23.38 -1.04
N GLU A 720 -44.33 23.50 -1.81
CA GLU A 720 -43.73 22.36 -2.53
C GLU A 720 -42.47 21.87 -1.79
N PHE A 721 -42.41 20.57 -1.50
CA PHE A 721 -41.24 19.93 -0.89
C PHE A 721 -40.28 19.42 -2.00
N PRO A 722 -39.13 20.09 -2.26
CA PRO A 722 -38.29 19.81 -3.42
C PRO A 722 -37.61 18.43 -3.39
N TRP A 723 -37.62 17.74 -2.25
CA TRP A 723 -37.12 16.38 -2.10
C TRP A 723 -38.12 15.29 -2.50
N ILE A 724 -39.43 15.59 -2.54
CA ILE A 724 -40.47 14.58 -2.83
C ILE A 724 -40.38 14.10 -4.28
N LYS A 725 -40.31 14.99 -5.27
CA LYS A 725 -40.29 14.60 -6.70
C LYS A 725 -39.06 13.72 -7.06
N PRO A 726 -37.82 14.02 -6.62
CA PRO A 726 -36.68 13.10 -6.78
C PRO A 726 -36.84 11.78 -6.01
N MET A 727 -37.34 11.82 -4.78
CA MET A 727 -37.56 10.61 -3.97
C MET A 727 -38.56 9.66 -4.62
N LEU A 728 -39.70 10.17 -5.13
CA LEU A 728 -40.70 9.36 -5.83
C LEU A 728 -40.13 8.69 -7.08
N ARG A 729 -39.27 9.38 -7.85
CA ARG A 729 -38.54 8.79 -8.98
C ARG A 729 -37.62 7.67 -8.53
N LYS A 730 -36.87 7.85 -7.44
CA LYS A 730 -35.97 6.83 -6.88
C LYS A 730 -36.72 5.61 -6.32
N LEU A 731 -37.97 5.77 -5.87
CA LEU A 731 -38.86 4.69 -5.43
C LEU A 731 -39.62 3.99 -6.59
N LYS A 732 -39.61 4.56 -7.80
CA LYS A 732 -40.33 4.07 -9.00
C LYS A 732 -39.73 2.74 -9.48
N GLY A 733 -40.25 1.65 -8.91
CA GLY A 733 -39.76 0.27 -9.08
C GLY A 733 -39.87 -0.60 -7.82
N CYS A 734 -39.99 0.00 -6.63
CA CYS A 734 -40.03 -0.72 -5.35
C CYS A 734 -41.39 -1.39 -5.01
N LYS A 735 -42.38 -1.35 -5.93
CA LYS A 735 -43.72 -1.95 -5.79
C LYS A 735 -44.46 -1.60 -4.47
N LEU A 736 -44.25 -0.39 -3.96
CA LEU A 736 -44.86 0.10 -2.72
C LEU A 736 -46.30 0.58 -2.92
N THR A 737 -47.11 0.50 -1.86
CA THR A 737 -48.45 1.13 -1.80
C THR A 737 -48.36 2.64 -1.52
N HIS A 738 -49.47 3.37 -1.73
CA HIS A 738 -49.54 4.82 -1.46
C HIS A 738 -49.19 5.16 -0.01
N GLU A 739 -49.74 4.42 0.96
CA GLU A 739 -49.47 4.57 2.40
C GLU A 739 -47.99 4.30 2.75
N GLN A 740 -47.36 3.30 2.11
CA GLN A 740 -45.94 3.02 2.28
C GLN A 740 -45.07 4.16 1.72
N ILE A 741 -45.46 4.71 0.57
CA ILE A 741 -44.80 5.88 -0.03
C ILE A 741 -44.96 7.11 0.86
N GLN A 742 -46.17 7.39 1.37
CA GLN A 742 -46.44 8.47 2.32
C GLN A 742 -45.61 8.31 3.61
N THR A 743 -45.46 7.09 4.13
CA THR A 743 -44.66 6.80 5.33
C THR A 743 -43.16 7.09 5.12
N ILE A 744 -42.59 6.69 3.97
CA ILE A 744 -41.21 7.06 3.61
C ILE A 744 -41.09 8.57 3.41
N ALA A 745 -42.06 9.17 2.71
CA ALA A 745 -42.09 10.59 2.41
C ALA A 745 -42.13 11.45 3.69
N LEU A 746 -42.89 11.02 4.71
CA LEU A 746 -42.96 11.63 6.03
C LEU A 746 -41.62 11.58 6.77
N PHE A 747 -40.96 10.42 6.76
CA PHE A 747 -39.66 10.23 7.40
C PHE A 747 -38.55 11.05 6.72
N ILE A 748 -38.50 11.02 5.39
CA ILE A 748 -37.52 11.80 4.62
C ILE A 748 -37.78 13.30 4.79
N SER A 749 -39.04 13.76 4.79
CA SER A 749 -39.37 15.17 5.05
C SER A 749 -38.95 15.60 6.46
N SER A 750 -39.14 14.76 7.47
CA SER A 750 -38.66 15.01 8.83
C SER A 750 -37.14 15.22 8.88
N ILE A 751 -36.37 14.43 8.13
CA ILE A 751 -34.91 14.60 8.00
C ILE A 751 -34.56 15.88 7.20
N ALA A 752 -35.30 16.21 6.14
CA ALA A 752 -35.11 17.44 5.36
C ALA A 752 -35.29 18.71 6.20
N LEU A 753 -36.28 18.70 7.09
CA LEU A 753 -36.60 19.82 7.98
C LEU A 753 -35.56 19.92 9.11
N LEU A 754 -35.14 18.81 9.72
CA LEU A 754 -34.02 18.79 10.66
C LEU A 754 -32.71 19.34 10.04
N GLN A 755 -32.41 19.01 8.79
CA GLN A 755 -31.25 19.56 8.08
C GLN A 755 -31.35 21.06 7.75
N GLN A 756 -32.55 21.64 7.78
CA GLN A 756 -32.79 23.08 7.67
C GLN A 756 -32.87 23.77 9.04
N GLY A 757 -32.60 23.06 10.15
CA GLY A 757 -32.67 23.61 11.51
C GLY A 757 -34.10 23.81 12.03
N TRP A 758 -35.10 23.17 11.41
CA TRP A 758 -36.46 23.16 11.97
C TRP A 758 -36.54 22.16 13.12
N TYR A 759 -37.37 22.48 14.12
CA TYR A 759 -37.74 21.52 15.16
C TYR A 759 -38.58 20.39 14.56
N VAL A 760 -38.24 19.15 14.92
CA VAL A 760 -39.04 17.95 14.66
C VAL A 760 -39.08 17.12 15.94
N ASP A 761 -40.24 16.59 16.33
CA ASP A 761 -40.31 15.71 17.51
C ASP A 761 -39.49 14.43 17.29
N PHE A 762 -38.48 14.24 18.13
CA PHE A 762 -37.49 13.18 17.96
C PHE A 762 -38.01 11.81 18.38
N LYS A 763 -39.00 11.74 19.29
CA LYS A 763 -39.61 10.48 19.75
C LYS A 763 -40.55 9.92 18.69
N ALA A 764 -41.42 10.76 18.15
CA ALA A 764 -42.29 10.43 17.02
C ALA A 764 -41.49 10.06 15.76
N LEU A 765 -40.28 10.64 15.58
CA LEU A 765 -39.37 10.26 14.51
C LEU A 765 -38.72 8.88 14.71
N VAL A 766 -38.39 8.48 15.95
CA VAL A 766 -37.93 7.11 16.27
C VAL A 766 -39.06 6.09 16.03
N ASP A 767 -40.27 6.39 16.50
CA ASP A 767 -41.45 5.55 16.30
C ASP A 767 -41.85 5.42 14.82
N LEU A 768 -41.46 6.39 13.99
CA LEU A 768 -41.61 6.37 12.53
C LEU A 768 -40.49 5.57 11.85
N GLU A 769 -39.23 5.67 12.31
CA GLU A 769 -38.11 4.85 11.81
C GLU A 769 -38.44 3.36 11.95
N GLY A 770 -38.93 2.95 13.14
CA GLY A 770 -39.32 1.57 13.43
C GLY A 770 -40.50 1.03 12.60
N ARG A 771 -41.19 1.89 11.83
CA ARG A 771 -42.32 1.54 10.94
C ARG A 771 -42.00 1.75 9.46
N LEU A 772 -40.74 2.01 9.10
CA LEU A 772 -40.34 2.22 7.71
C LEU A 772 -40.54 0.95 6.86
N PRO A 773 -41.34 1.00 5.77
CA PRO A 773 -41.50 -0.15 4.86
C PRO A 773 -40.24 -0.40 4.01
N LEU A 774 -39.33 0.58 3.91
CA LEU A 774 -37.96 0.40 3.45
C LEU A 774 -37.00 0.97 4.50
N GLY A 775 -36.29 0.10 5.21
CA GLY A 775 -35.30 0.51 6.22
C GLY A 775 -34.17 1.37 5.63
N GLN A 776 -33.55 2.21 6.46
CA GLN A 776 -32.58 3.24 6.03
C GLN A 776 -31.42 2.71 5.16
N HIS A 777 -31.06 1.43 5.25
CA HIS A 777 -30.11 0.79 4.32
C HIS A 777 -30.56 0.88 2.85
N LYS A 778 -31.79 0.48 2.51
CA LYS A 778 -32.27 0.55 1.12
C LYS A 778 -32.51 2.00 0.68
N LEU A 779 -32.91 2.89 1.60
CA LEU A 779 -33.01 4.33 1.31
C LEU A 779 -31.64 4.96 0.98
N ARG A 780 -30.53 4.47 1.54
CA ARG A 780 -29.17 4.83 1.10
C ARG A 780 -28.82 4.22 -0.26
N ALA A 781 -29.16 2.96 -0.51
CA ALA A 781 -28.92 2.29 -1.80
C ALA A 781 -29.72 2.90 -2.97
N LEU A 782 -30.84 3.59 -2.69
CA LEU A 782 -31.61 4.38 -3.66
C LEU A 782 -31.11 5.83 -3.80
N GLU A 783 -29.99 6.20 -3.14
CA GLU A 783 -29.49 7.58 -3.05
C GLU A 783 -30.61 8.57 -2.63
N ILE A 784 -31.50 8.16 -1.70
CA ILE A 784 -32.48 9.05 -1.05
C ILE A 784 -31.84 9.61 0.23
N GLN A 785 -31.23 8.73 1.02
CA GLN A 785 -30.31 9.10 2.10
C GLN A 785 -28.84 8.98 1.65
N SER A 786 -27.98 9.72 2.32
CA SER A 786 -26.53 9.72 2.16
C SER A 786 -25.85 8.70 3.08
N LYS A 787 -24.54 8.51 2.91
CA LYS A 787 -23.69 7.76 3.86
C LYS A 787 -23.41 8.54 5.15
N TYR A 788 -23.75 9.84 5.23
CA TYR A 788 -23.40 10.72 6.35
C TYR A 788 -24.51 10.85 7.41
N LEU A 789 -24.13 10.79 8.68
CA LEU A 789 -25.04 10.93 9.83
C LEU A 789 -25.48 12.38 10.09
N LEU A 790 -26.68 12.51 10.66
CA LEU A 790 -27.27 13.76 11.11
C LEU A 790 -26.82 14.07 12.55
N GLY A 791 -25.58 14.54 12.67
CA GLY A 791 -24.97 14.89 13.97
C GLY A 791 -24.38 13.70 14.74
N PRO A 792 -23.75 13.95 15.91
CA PRO A 792 -23.03 12.95 16.70
C PRO A 792 -23.93 12.10 17.62
N LEU A 793 -25.20 11.89 17.25
CA LEU A 793 -26.16 11.15 18.06
C LEU A 793 -25.85 9.64 18.03
N ARG A 794 -25.63 9.04 19.21
CA ARG A 794 -25.17 7.63 19.32
C ARG A 794 -26.25 6.62 18.91
N LYS A 795 -27.52 6.86 19.27
CA LYS A 795 -28.73 6.14 18.82
C LYS A 795 -29.95 7.10 18.89
N PRO A 796 -30.95 6.98 17.98
CA PRO A 796 -30.90 6.26 16.71
C PRO A 796 -29.85 6.87 15.78
N ARG A 797 -29.45 6.12 14.74
CA ARG A 797 -28.57 6.64 13.69
C ARG A 797 -29.45 7.16 12.56
N LEU A 798 -29.60 8.48 12.45
CA LEU A 798 -30.31 9.11 11.34
C LEU A 798 -29.30 9.55 10.27
N TRP A 799 -29.56 9.21 9.00
CA TRP A 799 -28.71 9.61 7.88
C TRP A 799 -29.29 10.81 7.14
N LYS A 800 -28.45 11.81 6.87
CA LYS A 800 -28.79 13.01 6.06
C LYS A 800 -29.29 12.58 4.68
N ILE A 801 -30.21 13.33 4.08
CA ILE A 801 -30.62 13.21 2.68
C ILE A 801 -29.41 13.27 1.74
N HIS A 802 -29.50 12.54 0.63
CA HIS A 802 -28.45 12.48 -0.37
C HIS A 802 -28.21 13.84 -1.05
N GLN A 803 -26.95 14.22 -1.22
CA GLN A 803 -26.51 15.52 -1.75
C GLN A 803 -27.00 15.89 -3.16
N THR A 804 -27.62 14.96 -3.88
CA THR A 804 -28.24 15.20 -5.20
C THR A 804 -29.67 15.71 -5.11
N ILE A 805 -30.28 15.67 -3.93
CA ILE A 805 -31.66 16.07 -3.67
C ILE A 805 -31.64 17.44 -3.00
N SER A 806 -32.34 18.43 -3.56
CA SER A 806 -32.43 19.75 -2.93
C SER A 806 -33.28 19.68 -1.67
N ILE A 807 -32.74 20.22 -0.58
CA ILE A 807 -33.46 20.34 0.71
C ILE A 807 -33.92 21.76 1.01
N LYS A 808 -33.54 22.78 0.23
CA LYS A 808 -33.93 24.18 0.50
C LYS A 808 -35.37 24.45 0.06
N LEU A 809 -36.25 24.78 0.99
CA LEU A 809 -37.56 25.37 0.69
C LEU A 809 -37.38 26.78 0.09
N THR A 810 -38.18 27.10 -0.94
CA THR A 810 -38.12 28.40 -1.63
C THR A 810 -39.23 29.32 -1.11
N ILE A 811 -38.85 30.44 -0.51
CA ILE A 811 -39.79 31.53 -0.20
C ILE A 811 -39.85 32.46 -1.42
N LYS A 812 -41.06 32.81 -1.89
CA LYS A 812 -41.24 33.95 -2.78
C LYS A 812 -41.32 35.22 -1.94
N GLU A 813 -40.38 36.12 -2.11
CA GLU A 813 -40.45 37.46 -1.53
C GLU A 813 -41.42 38.32 -2.36
N ASN A 814 -42.55 38.73 -1.78
CA ASN A 814 -43.39 39.77 -2.37
C ASN A 814 -42.67 41.11 -2.25
N ARG A 815 -42.10 41.59 -3.36
CA ARG A 815 -41.70 42.99 -3.50
C ARG A 815 -42.92 43.86 -3.76
N GLU A 816 -43.59 44.27 -2.69
CA GLU A 816 -44.44 45.45 -2.76
C GLU A 816 -43.55 46.70 -2.67
N GLU A 817 -43.48 47.45 -3.78
CA GLU A 817 -42.69 48.68 -3.86
C GLU A 817 -43.40 49.84 -3.14
N THR A 818 -43.25 49.93 -1.82
CA THR A 818 -43.65 51.14 -1.08
C THR A 818 -42.55 52.19 -1.18
N THR A 819 -42.83 53.27 -1.91
CA THR A 819 -41.99 54.47 -1.97
C THR A 819 -42.29 55.43 -0.80
N VAL A 820 -41.46 56.46 -0.64
CA VAL A 820 -41.52 57.58 0.32
C VAL A 820 -40.89 57.32 1.71
N THR A 821 -40.05 58.18 2.30
CA THR A 821 -39.06 59.18 1.82
C THR A 821 -38.17 59.54 3.02
N GLN A 822 -36.85 59.54 2.83
CA GLN A 822 -35.80 60.25 3.62
C GLN A 822 -35.98 60.45 5.14
N ASN A 823 -35.06 59.87 5.93
CA ASN A 823 -33.97 60.71 6.45
C ASN A 823 -32.67 59.93 6.72
N LYS A 824 -31.57 60.66 6.90
CA LYS A 824 -30.16 60.18 7.02
C LYS A 824 -29.58 60.73 8.35
N PRO A 825 -28.47 60.18 8.91
CA PRO A 825 -27.25 59.80 8.18
C PRO A 825 -26.76 58.36 8.40
N ARG A 826 -25.78 57.97 7.57
CA ARG A 826 -24.96 56.76 7.77
C ARG A 826 -23.82 57.08 8.75
N GLN A 827 -23.52 56.15 9.64
CA GLN A 827 -22.13 55.77 9.92
C GLN A 827 -21.90 54.34 9.42
N LYS A 828 -20.67 54.03 9.01
CA LYS A 828 -20.22 52.69 8.67
C LYS A 828 -19.52 52.12 9.89
N GLU A 829 -19.97 50.98 10.39
CA GLU A 829 -19.09 49.99 11.00
C GLU A 829 -19.41 48.65 10.34
N GLU A 830 -18.36 47.94 9.95
CA GLU A 830 -18.40 46.68 9.21
C GLU A 830 -17.89 45.56 10.13
N GLU A 831 -18.44 44.35 9.96
CA GLU A 831 -17.84 43.08 10.38
C GLU A 831 -17.32 42.93 11.83
N GLU A 832 -18.19 42.49 12.75
CA GLU A 832 -17.78 41.42 13.68
C GLU A 832 -18.98 40.58 14.18
N ARG A 833 -19.01 39.29 13.81
CA ARG A 833 -19.90 38.27 14.40
C ARG A 833 -19.28 36.88 14.26
N ASP A 834 -18.16 36.68 14.95
CA ASP A 834 -17.58 35.37 15.24
C ASP A 834 -17.03 35.40 16.69
N GLU A 835 -16.84 34.22 17.29
CA GLU A 835 -16.00 33.98 18.48
C GLU A 835 -16.27 34.83 19.77
N LEU A 836 -17.40 34.59 20.46
CA LEU A 836 -17.46 34.88 21.92
C LEU A 836 -18.37 33.92 22.71
N PHE A 837 -17.94 32.66 22.85
CA PHE A 837 -18.43 31.75 23.91
C PHE A 837 -17.36 30.73 24.38
N LEU A 838 -16.11 31.18 24.49
CA LEU A 838 -15.06 30.51 25.27
C LEU A 838 -14.38 31.54 26.16
N ALA A 839 -14.81 31.60 27.42
CA ALA A 839 -14.20 32.44 28.44
C ALA A 839 -14.28 31.76 29.82
N ASN A 840 -13.16 31.13 30.20
CA ASN A 840 -12.74 30.85 31.58
C ASN A 840 -13.58 29.80 32.36
N THR A 841 -13.01 29.09 33.35
CA THR A 841 -11.65 29.16 33.91
C THR A 841 -11.18 27.75 34.31
N GLU A 842 -9.91 27.43 34.10
CA GLU A 842 -9.24 26.43 34.95
C GLU A 842 -9.05 26.99 36.36
N LYS A 843 -9.05 26.11 37.37
CA LYS A 843 -8.44 26.38 38.68
C LYS A 843 -7.61 25.17 39.10
N CYS A 844 -6.37 25.11 38.61
CA CYS A 844 -5.32 24.45 39.38
C CYS A 844 -5.04 25.27 40.65
N VAL A 845 -4.61 24.56 41.70
CA VAL A 845 -4.00 25.14 42.90
C VAL A 845 -2.64 24.46 43.06
N GLU A 846 -1.62 25.25 43.38
CA GLU A 846 -0.21 24.87 43.29
C GLU A 846 0.28 24.01 44.47
N ARG A 847 1.37 23.25 44.22
CA ARG A 847 2.56 23.11 45.09
C ARG A 847 3.65 22.28 44.41
N ASP A 848 4.79 22.92 44.12
CA ASP A 848 6.14 22.65 44.64
C ASP A 848 6.44 21.21 45.12
N GLU A 849 7.58 20.55 44.88
CA GLU A 849 8.82 20.73 44.06
C GLU A 849 9.59 19.36 44.19
N ALA A 850 10.72 18.98 43.55
CA ALA A 850 11.50 19.30 42.34
C ALA A 850 12.77 18.38 42.41
N PRO A 851 13.85 18.48 41.58
CA PRO A 851 14.07 19.14 40.29
C PRO A 851 14.50 18.14 39.18
N GLY A 852 14.99 18.59 38.01
CA GLY A 852 16.00 17.77 37.29
C GLY A 852 16.21 17.88 35.78
N VAL A 853 15.23 18.29 34.94
CA VAL A 853 15.41 18.29 33.46
C VAL A 853 14.92 19.59 32.82
N VAL A 854 15.83 20.32 32.16
CA VAL A 854 15.51 21.52 31.38
C VAL A 854 14.98 21.12 29.99
N ILE A 855 13.67 20.93 29.88
CA ILE A 855 13.01 20.71 28.58
C ILE A 855 12.87 22.06 27.86
N SER A 856 13.62 22.28 26.78
CA SER A 856 13.49 23.45 25.91
C SER A 856 12.16 23.40 25.11
N PRO A 857 11.18 24.30 25.34
CA PRO A 857 9.83 24.14 24.81
C PRO A 857 9.57 24.99 23.55
N THR A 858 10.06 24.54 22.39
CA THR A 858 9.55 24.99 21.08
C THR A 858 8.75 23.87 20.43
N ARG A 859 7.42 23.89 20.62
CA ARG A 859 6.51 22.95 19.96
C ARG A 859 6.37 23.34 18.48
N HIS A 860 7.00 22.59 17.57
CA HIS A 860 6.70 22.70 16.13
C HIS A 860 5.20 22.51 15.88
N ILE A 861 4.57 23.40 15.09
CA ILE A 861 3.16 23.22 14.70
C ILE A 861 3.07 22.03 13.70
N PRO A 862 2.26 20.99 13.96
CA PRO A 862 2.21 19.82 13.09
C PRO A 862 1.71 20.16 11.68
N GLY A 863 2.39 19.60 10.67
CA GLY A 863 2.14 19.87 9.25
C GLY A 863 0.78 19.37 8.76
N GLY A 864 -0.24 20.21 8.90
CA GLY A 864 -1.62 19.90 8.51
C GLY A 864 -2.68 20.73 9.25
N SER A 865 -2.30 21.41 10.34
CA SER A 865 -3.22 22.27 11.09
C SER A 865 -3.81 23.40 10.21
N LYS A 866 -5.13 23.57 10.26
CA LYS A 866 -5.85 24.69 9.62
C LYS A 866 -5.88 25.96 10.49
N MET A 867 -5.06 26.04 11.53
CA MET A 867 -5.00 27.19 12.43
C MET A 867 -4.66 28.48 11.66
N ARG A 868 -5.38 29.58 11.96
CA ARG A 868 -5.05 30.92 11.49
C ARG A 868 -3.62 31.29 11.94
N TRP A 869 -2.98 32.25 11.26
CA TRP A 869 -1.69 32.80 11.71
C TRP A 869 -1.97 33.83 12.81
N SER A 870 -1.34 33.67 13.97
CA SER A 870 -1.45 34.60 15.11
C SER A 870 -0.67 35.91 14.84
N PRO A 871 -0.99 37.02 15.53
CA PRO A 871 -0.30 38.30 15.34
C PRO A 871 1.23 38.19 15.48
N ASP A 872 1.71 37.46 16.49
CA ASP A 872 3.14 37.29 16.76
C ASP A 872 3.86 36.54 15.63
N GLU A 873 3.22 35.51 15.06
CA GLU A 873 3.73 34.83 13.87
C GLU A 873 3.74 35.75 12.64
N LEU A 874 2.78 36.68 12.51
CA LEU A 874 2.76 37.66 11.43
C LEU A 874 3.88 38.68 11.57
N GLU A 875 4.13 39.19 12.78
CA GLU A 875 5.24 40.11 13.07
C GLU A 875 6.59 39.46 12.74
N ILE A 876 6.82 38.22 13.21
CA ILE A 876 8.01 37.43 12.86
C ILE A 876 8.13 37.26 11.33
N MET A 877 7.04 37.05 10.60
CA MET A 877 7.06 36.96 9.14
C MET A 877 7.40 38.29 8.44
N TYR A 878 6.95 39.43 8.99
CA TYR A 878 7.37 40.75 8.51
C TYR A 878 8.86 41.00 8.78
N ASP A 879 9.37 40.63 9.95
CA ASP A 879 10.79 40.72 10.29
C ASP A 879 11.65 39.82 9.40
N VAL A 880 11.19 38.59 9.11
CA VAL A 880 11.86 37.71 8.15
C VAL A 880 11.92 38.36 6.77
N LYS A 881 10.82 38.89 6.25
CA LYS A 881 10.78 39.56 4.94
C LYS A 881 11.76 40.74 4.90
N ARG A 882 11.59 41.70 5.82
CA ARG A 882 12.40 42.93 5.95
C ARG A 882 13.91 42.68 6.08
N ASN A 883 14.32 41.57 6.70
CA ASN A 883 15.75 41.23 6.88
C ASN A 883 16.32 40.27 5.81
N SER A 884 15.55 39.95 4.75
CA SER A 884 15.93 38.89 3.79
C SER A 884 15.53 39.08 2.32
N ASP A 885 15.12 40.27 1.86
CA ASP A 885 14.61 40.52 0.50
C ASP A 885 15.54 40.15 -0.68
N MET A 886 16.80 39.74 -0.44
CA MET A 886 17.69 39.14 -1.46
C MET A 886 18.33 37.79 -1.03
N LYS A 887 17.80 37.10 -0.02
CA LYS A 887 18.39 35.86 0.53
C LYS A 887 17.52 34.63 0.19
N SER A 888 18.16 33.48 -0.02
CA SER A 888 17.47 32.25 -0.44
C SER A 888 16.42 31.77 0.59
N LEU A 889 15.33 31.14 0.11
CA LEU A 889 14.24 30.63 0.97
C LEU A 889 14.73 29.73 2.12
N LYS A 890 15.83 29.00 1.94
CA LYS A 890 16.46 28.17 2.98
C LYS A 890 17.07 29.01 4.12
N TYR A 891 17.59 30.20 3.82
CA TYR A 891 18.01 31.18 4.82
C TYR A 891 16.79 31.84 5.47
N GLN A 892 15.80 32.25 4.68
CA GLN A 892 14.58 32.90 5.20
C GLN A 892 13.85 32.00 6.22
N TYR A 893 13.74 30.71 5.93
CA TYR A 893 13.16 29.73 6.86
C TYR A 893 14.02 29.51 8.11
N LYS A 894 15.36 29.48 8.01
CA LYS A 894 16.23 29.42 9.20
C LYS A 894 16.11 30.66 10.08
N LEU A 895 15.97 31.85 9.48
CA LEU A 895 15.74 33.10 10.21
C LEU A 895 14.38 33.08 10.91
N TYR A 896 13.34 32.60 10.23
CA TYR A 896 12.01 32.37 10.81
C TYR A 896 12.05 31.46 12.04
N GLN A 897 12.65 30.26 11.92
CA GLN A 897 12.76 29.33 13.05
C GLN A 897 13.55 29.92 14.23
N LYS A 898 14.62 30.70 13.96
CA LYS A 898 15.39 31.42 14.99
C LYS A 898 14.53 32.47 15.72
N LEU A 899 13.80 33.31 14.98
CA LEU A 899 12.94 34.35 15.56
C LEU A 899 11.76 33.75 16.34
N CYS A 900 11.17 32.65 15.86
CA CYS A 900 10.19 31.85 16.59
C CYS A 900 10.77 31.33 17.93
N GLN A 901 11.99 30.77 17.92
CA GLN A 901 12.66 30.33 19.15
C GLN A 901 12.96 31.49 20.11
N GLU A 902 13.39 32.65 19.60
CA GLU A 902 13.69 33.85 20.40
C GLU A 902 12.45 34.47 21.02
N ARG A 903 11.32 34.53 20.30
CA ARG A 903 10.02 35.04 20.82
C ARG A 903 9.16 33.96 21.50
N ARG A 904 9.67 32.71 21.64
CA ARG A 904 8.93 31.54 22.17
C ARG A 904 7.64 31.20 21.41
N VAL A 905 7.55 31.60 20.15
CA VAL A 905 6.40 31.34 19.26
C VAL A 905 6.59 29.99 18.57
N PRO A 906 5.58 29.11 18.53
CA PRO A 906 5.59 27.87 17.75
C PRO A 906 5.89 28.11 16.25
N ASP A 907 6.93 27.48 15.69
CA ASP A 907 7.24 27.60 14.26
C ASP A 907 6.42 26.61 13.41
N ARG A 908 6.06 27.05 12.20
CA ARG A 908 5.38 26.23 11.20
C ARG A 908 6.34 25.59 10.21
N PRO A 909 6.01 24.42 9.65
CA PRO A 909 6.80 23.79 8.59
C PRO A 909 7.00 24.69 7.35
N LEU A 910 8.02 24.35 6.57
CA LEU A 910 8.44 25.09 5.36
C LEU A 910 7.31 25.34 4.34
N LEU A 911 6.32 24.45 4.21
CA LEU A 911 5.22 24.63 3.24
C LEU A 911 4.22 25.72 3.65
N PRO A 912 3.62 25.71 4.86
CA PRO A 912 2.87 26.84 5.39
C PRO A 912 3.66 28.15 5.36
N PHE A 913 4.91 28.15 5.84
CA PHE A 913 5.80 29.31 5.82
C PHE A 913 5.92 29.90 4.40
N LYS A 914 6.33 29.09 3.42
CA LYS A 914 6.48 29.53 2.02
C LYS A 914 5.18 30.11 1.45
N LYS A 915 4.04 29.45 1.72
CA LYS A 915 2.71 29.91 1.26
C LYS A 915 2.25 31.21 1.90
N LYS A 916 2.71 31.55 3.11
CA LYS A 916 2.41 32.82 3.77
C LYS A 916 3.37 33.92 3.34
N LEU A 917 4.68 33.62 3.22
CA LEU A 917 5.68 34.56 2.71
C LEU A 917 5.39 35.00 1.27
N SER A 918 4.83 34.11 0.44
CA SER A 918 4.37 34.44 -0.93
C SER A 918 2.98 35.10 -0.99
N ARG A 919 2.42 35.54 0.14
CA ARG A 919 1.13 36.22 0.28
C ARG A 919 1.23 37.49 1.14
N MET A 920 2.43 37.88 1.53
CA MET A 920 2.80 39.08 2.29
C MET A 920 3.76 39.92 1.47
#